data_AF-A0A9W3D7Z2-F1
#
_entry.id   AF-A0A9W3D7Z2-F1
#
_cell.length_a   1.000
_cell.length_b   1.000
_cell.length_c   1.000
_cell.angle_alpha   90.00
_cell.angle_beta   90.00
_cell.angle_gamma   90.00
#
_symmetry.space_group_name_H-M   'P 1'
#
loop_
_entity.id
_entity.type
_entity.pdbx_description
1 polymer ?
#
loop_
_entity_poly.entity_id
_entity_poly.type
_entity_poly.pdbx_seq_one_letter_code
_entity_poly.pdbx_strand_id
1 'polypeptide(L)'
;MLVTAIMDIVTSNCDTIEKTCFKSSLPGNAKMRDIAAAIQVIEEGGMYFDEPEKDDDSDDGNSGIKGIGIKILEGTTVLGLSRTSGLAPLGGPNTNAEEEVPKTFALLSKHDHSSQANLSSAVIPGLWDDLHCQHVAVPFAVWALANWAMASDTNRSHIQELDRDGQVVMTALMAPERTVKWHGSLVARLLLEDPNLPLSDSVSDWSSSLLATVSHASKTEDIPLAQVALSAFLVSVDKSDEARKMVMEKGLHLMRESARKTKKHKAVQEGLSKALELLCAGEMQLSLEESQKWSGILLSWVLGKVASDTVQSSARRILSSTFEDYGPRSIPISQGWLTLIMNEILNYSKTLSAKGASLPKTEKPKVDLSKVASATQSTNLLAGAVVNLAMAQLGTVPDSINNVPLADLLLSEPFAVPIKNLKKDSPPKFNAAESALATLKSIKSLTDVCAEDSICQNKIVDFGILCLLRRFLLSHDYEKLGAIEAYDASRSLEARERAPDTPGESSITDMQDPSSVKVPASAHIRRHAARLLTILSLLPKVQKAIFADETWCKWLDDCARGNISGCNDPKTQSYARASLLNIYCNQQDESGAGNGGSSKPDISNSNCPRYGDMIFLINPGLPHWKCPEKEHQSGKKNESSIEGEATNAADTVRDHVVDASDLSSSMDPSSSGSRVHDPEFDVIFLHGLRGGPFKTWRIAEDKSSTKSGLVEKIDQEAGKLGTFWPSEWLSNDFPQARMFTLKYKTNLTEWSGASLPLQEVSSMILEKLVSAGIGDRPVVFVTHSMGGLVVKQILHKAKEEKLDKLVNNTAGVIFYSCPHFGSKLADMPWRMGLVLRPAPSIGELRSGSPRLVELNDLLRQLHKKGIVEVLSFCETKVTPIVEGYGGWAFRMEIVPIESAYPGFGELVVLESTDHINSCKPLSRSDPSYTEALQFLRKLSSQLSRSNVKVESGMHD
;
A
#
# COMPACT_ATOMS: atom_id res chain seq x y z
N MET A 1 10.24 -17.30 54.71
CA MET A 1 8.99 -17.11 53.94
C MET A 1 8.52 -15.67 53.91
N LEU A 2 8.18 -14.98 55.00
CA LEU A 2 7.81 -13.56 54.90
C LEU A 2 8.96 -12.68 54.40
N VAL A 3 10.18 -12.84 54.92
CA VAL A 3 11.38 -12.17 54.38
C VAL A 3 11.68 -12.60 52.95
N THR A 4 11.39 -13.85 52.60
CA THR A 4 11.55 -14.39 51.25
C THR A 4 10.50 -13.85 50.30
N ALA A 5 9.25 -13.69 50.74
CA ALA A 5 8.13 -13.12 50.00
C ALA A 5 8.30 -11.61 49.87
N ILE A 6 8.71 -10.92 50.93
CA ILE A 6 9.10 -9.50 50.88
C ILE A 6 10.30 -9.35 49.94
N MET A 7 11.34 -10.19 50.01
CA MET A 7 12.43 -10.14 49.04
C MET A 7 11.96 -10.49 47.63
N ASP A 8 11.11 -11.49 47.41
CA ASP A 8 10.62 -11.89 46.09
C ASP A 8 9.68 -10.82 45.51
N ILE A 9 8.88 -10.13 46.31
CA ILE A 9 8.03 -9.00 45.89
C ILE A 9 8.87 -7.73 45.66
N VAL A 10 9.92 -7.50 46.45
CA VAL A 10 10.84 -6.35 46.33
C VAL A 10 11.86 -6.54 45.21
N THR A 11 12.31 -7.77 44.95
CA THR A 11 13.38 -8.13 43.98
C THR A 11 12.85 -8.82 42.73
N SER A 12 11.55 -9.16 42.67
CA SER A 12 10.84 -9.41 41.42
C SER A 12 10.95 -8.15 40.59
N ASN A 13 12.02 -8.08 39.79
CA ASN A 13 12.14 -7.18 38.68
C ASN A 13 10.88 -7.38 37.83
N CYS A 14 9.92 -6.48 38.01
CA CYS A 14 8.69 -6.41 37.24
C CYS A 14 8.98 -6.18 35.72
N ASP A 15 10.25 -6.09 35.34
CA ASP A 15 10.76 -5.72 34.02
C ASP A 15 10.76 -6.86 32.98
N THR A 16 10.51 -8.12 33.34
CA THR A 16 10.62 -9.25 32.39
C THR A 16 9.44 -10.21 32.41
N ILE A 17 8.38 -9.84 31.67
CA ILE A 17 7.20 -10.70 31.45
C ILE A 17 7.42 -11.70 30.30
N GLU A 18 8.33 -11.41 29.36
CA GLU A 18 8.31 -12.12 28.07
C GLU A 18 9.14 -13.41 27.99
N LYS A 19 10.01 -13.76 28.95
CA LYS A 19 10.90 -14.94 28.79
C LYS A 19 11.22 -15.78 30.02
N THR A 20 10.64 -15.50 31.18
CA THR A 20 10.88 -16.30 32.39
C THR A 20 9.57 -16.79 32.94
N CYS A 21 9.37 -18.12 32.90
CA CYS A 21 8.33 -18.80 33.66
C CYS A 21 8.56 -18.46 35.14
N PHE A 22 7.78 -17.52 35.68
CA PHE A 22 7.78 -17.22 37.10
C PHE A 22 7.42 -18.54 37.81
N LYS A 23 8.37 -19.11 38.56
CA LYS A 23 8.10 -20.27 39.40
C LYS A 23 7.31 -19.79 40.60
N SER A 24 6.16 -20.40 40.87
CA SER A 24 5.34 -20.05 42.02
C SER A 24 6.12 -20.28 43.32
N SER A 25 6.16 -19.28 44.19
CA SER A 25 6.80 -19.39 45.51
C SER A 25 5.90 -20.07 46.55
N LEU A 26 4.65 -20.38 46.18
CA LEU A 26 3.64 -21.05 47.01
C LEU A 26 3.22 -22.42 46.42
N PRO A 27 2.69 -23.33 47.26
CA PRO A 27 2.35 -24.68 46.83
C PRO A 27 1.11 -24.74 45.91
N GLY A 28 1.10 -25.72 45.00
CA GLY A 28 0.00 -25.99 44.08
C GLY A 28 -1.22 -26.69 44.69
N ASN A 29 -1.21 -27.01 45.99
CA ASN A 29 -2.30 -27.67 46.72
C ASN A 29 -2.75 -26.83 47.93
N ALA A 30 -2.97 -25.54 47.72
CA ALA A 30 -3.41 -24.63 48.77
C ALA A 30 -4.77 -25.07 49.33
N LYS A 31 -4.96 -25.01 50.65
CA LYS A 31 -6.26 -25.35 51.24
C LYS A 31 -7.25 -24.25 50.87
N MET A 32 -8.46 -24.63 50.50
CA MET A 32 -9.53 -23.68 50.16
C MET A 32 -9.77 -22.62 51.25
N ARG A 33 -9.64 -22.99 52.53
CA ARG A 33 -9.72 -22.05 53.67
C ARG A 33 -8.65 -20.94 53.64
N ASP A 34 -7.44 -21.25 53.15
CA ASP A 34 -6.32 -20.30 53.15
C ASP A 34 -6.50 -19.30 51.99
N ILE A 35 -7.08 -19.75 50.87
CA ILE A 35 -7.53 -18.90 49.76
C ILE A 35 -8.71 -18.03 50.21
N ALA A 36 -9.70 -18.59 50.92
CA ALA A 36 -10.86 -17.86 51.43
C ALA A 36 -10.45 -16.73 52.40
N ALA A 37 -9.48 -17.00 53.29
CA ALA A 37 -8.95 -15.96 54.18
C ALA A 37 -8.27 -14.82 53.40
N ALA A 38 -7.54 -15.12 52.32
CA ALA A 38 -6.94 -14.09 51.47
C ALA A 38 -7.99 -13.28 50.71
N ILE A 39 -9.06 -13.93 50.22
CA ILE A 39 -10.21 -13.28 49.59
C ILE A 39 -10.89 -12.31 50.57
N GLN A 40 -11.19 -12.77 51.79
CA GLN A 40 -11.82 -11.95 52.82
C GLN A 40 -11.01 -10.68 53.14
N VAL A 41 -9.68 -10.80 53.23
CA VAL A 41 -8.78 -9.66 53.45
C VAL A 41 -8.88 -8.61 52.34
N ILE A 42 -9.10 -9.03 51.10
CA ILE A 42 -9.22 -8.13 49.94
C ILE A 42 -10.58 -7.42 49.96
N GLU A 43 -11.66 -8.13 50.28
CA GLU A 43 -13.02 -7.59 50.34
C GLU A 43 -13.18 -6.59 51.49
N GLU A 44 -12.74 -6.96 52.69
CA GLU A 44 -12.96 -6.17 53.91
C GLU A 44 -11.90 -5.06 54.10
N GLY A 45 -10.81 -5.09 53.33
CA GLY A 45 -9.68 -4.17 53.50
C GLY A 45 -8.95 -4.37 54.85
N GLY A 46 -9.15 -5.52 55.48
CA GLY A 46 -8.74 -5.89 56.84
C GLY A 46 -9.27 -7.28 57.20
N MET A 47 -9.01 -7.78 58.41
CA MET A 47 -9.70 -8.98 58.95
C MET A 47 -10.45 -8.60 60.23
N TYR A 48 -11.72 -9.01 60.32
CA TYR A 48 -12.44 -9.10 61.59
C TYR A 48 -12.37 -10.53 62.14
N PHE A 49 -12.07 -10.66 63.44
CA PHE A 49 -12.20 -11.92 64.15
C PHE A 49 -13.57 -11.97 64.81
N ASP A 50 -14.28 -13.10 64.67
CA ASP A 50 -15.42 -13.42 65.54
C ASP A 50 -14.96 -13.32 67.01
N GLU A 51 -15.65 -12.49 67.78
CA GLU A 51 -15.44 -12.42 69.22
C GLU A 51 -15.86 -13.76 69.85
N PRO A 52 -15.02 -14.42 70.66
CA PRO A 52 -15.54 -15.42 71.58
C PRO A 52 -16.41 -14.69 72.61
N GLU A 53 -17.63 -15.18 72.84
CA GLU A 53 -18.51 -14.76 73.92
C GLU A 53 -17.69 -14.55 75.20
N LYS A 54 -17.60 -13.30 75.66
CA LYS A 54 -16.99 -13.00 76.95
C LYS A 54 -18.04 -13.27 78.03
N ASP A 55 -17.77 -14.29 78.83
CA ASP A 55 -18.22 -14.30 80.22
C ASP A 55 -17.71 -13.04 80.92
N ASP A 56 -18.60 -12.43 81.71
CA ASP A 56 -18.35 -11.27 82.55
C ASP A 56 -17.18 -11.50 83.52
N ASP A 57 -16.55 -10.39 83.93
CA ASP A 57 -15.57 -10.24 85.01
C ASP A 57 -14.08 -10.47 84.68
N SER A 58 -13.46 -9.49 84.01
CA SER A 58 -12.23 -8.86 84.51
C SER A 58 -11.91 -7.59 83.71
N ASP A 59 -12.08 -6.44 84.36
CA ASP A 59 -11.66 -5.13 83.90
C ASP A 59 -10.14 -5.01 84.14
N ASP A 60 -9.34 -5.36 83.13
CA ASP A 60 -7.93 -4.99 83.08
C ASP A 60 -7.60 -4.46 81.67
N GLY A 61 -7.45 -3.14 81.61
CA GLY A 61 -7.28 -2.34 80.40
C GLY A 61 -5.92 -2.51 79.73
N ASN A 62 -5.74 -3.62 79.03
CA ASN A 62 -4.70 -3.75 78.02
C ASN A 62 -5.33 -4.22 76.71
N SER A 63 -5.78 -3.27 75.88
CA SER A 63 -6.28 -3.55 74.53
C SER A 63 -5.13 -4.01 73.64
N GLY A 64 -4.82 -5.31 73.72
CA GLY A 64 -3.84 -5.96 72.86
C GLY A 64 -4.14 -5.68 71.39
N ILE A 65 -3.14 -5.15 70.70
CA ILE A 65 -3.13 -4.93 69.26
C ILE A 65 -3.37 -6.28 68.57
N LYS A 66 -4.51 -6.41 67.87
CA LYS A 66 -4.89 -7.59 67.08
C LYS A 66 -4.34 -7.47 65.66
N GLY A 67 -3.71 -8.52 65.14
CA GLY A 67 -3.27 -8.62 63.75
C GLY A 67 -3.11 -10.07 63.30
N ILE A 68 -3.02 -10.29 61.99
CA ILE A 68 -2.91 -11.63 61.38
C ILE A 68 -1.65 -12.34 61.88
N GLY A 69 -1.75 -13.64 62.12
CA GLY A 69 -0.61 -14.51 62.31
C GLY A 69 -0.62 -15.68 61.36
N ILE A 70 0.08 -15.57 60.22
CA ILE A 70 0.33 -16.74 59.37
C ILE A 70 1.37 -17.58 60.09
N LYS A 71 0.97 -18.77 60.59
CA LYS A 71 1.86 -19.72 61.24
C LYS A 71 2.76 -20.35 60.18
N ILE A 72 3.89 -19.70 59.92
CA ILE A 72 5.01 -20.29 59.19
C ILE A 72 5.42 -21.53 59.98
N LEU A 73 5.57 -22.68 59.31
CA LEU A 73 6.11 -23.88 59.93
C LEU A 73 7.42 -23.51 60.64
N GLU A 74 7.36 -23.55 61.97
CA GLU A 74 8.41 -23.23 62.94
C GLU A 74 9.04 -21.83 62.86
N GLY A 75 8.33 -20.81 63.39
CA GLY A 75 8.97 -19.61 63.96
C GLY A 75 8.40 -18.25 63.53
N THR A 76 7.90 -17.51 64.53
CA THR A 76 7.50 -16.08 64.60
C THR A 76 6.42 -15.55 63.63
N THR A 77 5.31 -15.13 64.25
CA THR A 77 4.09 -14.52 63.71
C THR A 77 4.32 -13.07 63.23
N VAL A 78 3.75 -12.66 62.08
CA VAL A 78 3.88 -11.30 61.53
C VAL A 78 2.51 -10.63 61.44
N LEU A 79 2.29 -9.55 62.22
CA LEU A 79 1.03 -8.81 62.29
C LEU A 79 0.85 -7.79 61.13
N GLY A 80 -0.35 -7.74 60.55
CA GLY A 80 -0.85 -6.65 59.71
C GLY A 80 -2.14 -6.04 60.29
N LEU A 81 -2.32 -4.72 60.16
CA LEU A 81 -3.45 -3.93 60.70
C LEU A 81 -4.52 -3.61 59.63
N SER A 82 -5.77 -3.45 60.08
CA SER A 82 -7.01 -3.26 59.28
C SER A 82 -7.30 -1.80 58.89
N ARG A 83 -7.98 -1.57 57.76
CA ARG A 83 -8.67 -0.30 57.46
C ARG A 83 -9.81 -0.06 58.47
N THR A 84 -9.93 1.15 59.02
CA THR A 84 -11.15 1.61 59.73
C THR A 84 -11.95 2.52 58.80
N SER A 85 -13.13 2.08 58.37
CA SER A 85 -14.06 2.90 57.60
C SER A 85 -14.69 4.00 58.47
N GLY A 86 -14.69 5.24 57.99
CA GLY A 86 -15.48 6.33 58.55
C GLY A 86 -16.04 7.21 57.44
N LEU A 87 -17.19 6.81 56.89
CA LEU A 87 -18.10 7.71 56.19
C LEU A 87 -18.95 8.42 57.25
N ALA A 88 -18.79 9.74 57.40
CA ALA A 88 -19.75 10.60 58.07
C ALA A 88 -19.84 11.97 57.35
N PRO A 89 -21.02 12.60 57.31
CA PRO A 89 -21.44 13.51 56.24
C PRO A 89 -21.00 14.97 56.44
N LEU A 90 -21.06 15.74 55.34
CA LEU A 90 -20.91 17.19 55.28
C LEU A 90 -21.66 17.91 56.42
N GLY A 91 -20.93 18.70 57.21
CA GLY A 91 -21.44 19.69 58.17
C GLY A 91 -20.48 20.89 58.24
N GLY A 92 -21.03 22.10 58.13
CA GLY A 92 -20.30 23.36 57.91
C GLY A 92 -19.46 23.90 59.08
N PRO A 93 -18.89 25.11 58.91
CA PRO A 93 -17.69 25.57 59.61
C PRO A 93 -18.00 26.25 60.95
N ASN A 94 -17.15 26.05 61.98
CA ASN A 94 -16.60 27.13 62.83
C ASN A 94 -15.69 26.63 63.98
N THR A 95 -14.52 27.29 64.06
CA THR A 95 -13.77 27.79 65.23
C THR A 95 -13.06 26.86 66.24
N ASN A 96 -11.72 26.90 66.13
CA ASN A 96 -10.65 27.09 67.15
C ASN A 96 -10.54 26.16 68.37
N ALA A 97 -9.49 25.34 68.40
CA ALA A 97 -8.41 25.38 69.42
C ALA A 97 -7.28 24.38 69.05
N GLU A 98 -6.03 24.79 69.33
CA GLU A 98 -4.77 24.05 69.12
C GLU A 98 -4.55 22.93 70.16
N GLU A 99 -3.45 22.16 69.96
CA GLU A 99 -2.81 21.09 70.78
C GLU A 99 -3.12 19.65 70.30
N GLU A 100 -2.17 18.75 70.01
CA GLU A 100 -0.71 18.69 70.06
C GLU A 100 -0.26 17.56 69.09
N VAL A 101 0.81 17.78 68.32
CA VAL A 101 1.45 16.73 67.49
C VAL A 101 2.72 16.24 68.21
N PRO A 102 2.90 14.93 68.46
CA PRO A 102 4.18 14.43 68.93
C PRO A 102 5.21 14.40 67.80
N LYS A 103 6.30 15.12 68.03
CA LYS A 103 7.51 15.21 67.21
C LYS A 103 8.22 13.86 67.11
N THR A 104 8.15 13.20 65.95
CA THR A 104 9.16 12.20 65.53
C THR A 104 9.51 12.32 64.03
N PHE A 105 9.45 13.53 63.48
CA PHE A 105 9.82 13.85 62.09
C PHE A 105 10.87 14.97 62.07
N ALA A 106 12.06 14.72 62.64
CA ALA A 106 13.17 15.67 62.57
C ALA A 106 14.51 15.03 62.94
N LEU A 107 14.98 14.00 62.22
CA LEU A 107 16.37 13.53 62.41
C LEU A 107 16.99 12.72 61.26
N LEU A 108 16.69 13.04 59.99
CA LEU A 108 17.42 12.48 58.83
C LEU A 108 17.68 13.48 57.69
N SER A 109 17.60 14.79 57.93
CA SER A 109 17.78 15.84 56.91
C SER A 109 19.00 16.75 57.13
N LYS A 110 20.08 16.24 57.72
CA LYS A 110 21.37 16.96 57.81
C LYS A 110 22.54 15.99 57.79
N HIS A 111 22.99 15.61 56.60
CA HIS A 111 24.40 15.61 56.20
C HIS A 111 24.51 15.28 54.69
N ASP A 112 25.49 15.93 54.05
CA ASP A 112 26.02 15.71 52.70
C ASP A 112 25.39 16.45 51.51
N HIS A 113 25.59 17.78 51.52
CA HIS A 113 25.86 18.55 50.32
C HIS A 113 27.34 18.45 49.93
N SER A 114 27.71 17.56 49.01
CA SER A 114 28.80 17.81 48.03
C SER A 114 28.88 16.70 46.97
N SER A 115 28.27 16.95 45.80
CA SER A 115 28.66 16.49 44.45
C SER A 115 27.42 16.35 43.54
N GLN A 116 27.04 17.48 42.93
CA GLN A 116 26.14 17.49 41.77
C GLN A 116 26.90 16.98 40.54
N ALA A 117 26.66 15.73 40.15
CA ALA A 117 26.85 15.24 38.79
C ALA A 117 26.05 13.94 38.56
N ASN A 118 25.09 13.99 37.63
CA ASN A 118 24.49 12.86 36.91
C ASN A 118 23.95 11.66 37.71
N LEU A 119 22.70 11.73 38.19
CA LEU A 119 21.82 10.59 38.41
C LEU A 119 20.37 11.08 38.55
N SER A 120 19.70 11.31 37.43
CA SER A 120 18.24 11.44 37.37
C SER A 120 17.63 10.11 36.91
N SER A 121 17.69 9.08 37.75
CA SER A 121 16.76 7.95 37.62
C SER A 121 15.54 8.28 38.45
N ALA A 122 14.39 8.42 37.80
CA ALA A 122 13.10 8.49 38.49
C ALA A 122 12.98 7.25 39.38
N VAL A 123 12.94 7.47 40.70
CA VAL A 123 12.66 6.39 41.66
C VAL A 123 11.19 6.03 41.47
N ILE A 124 10.95 4.89 40.82
CA ILE A 124 9.62 4.32 40.61
C ILE A 124 9.16 3.76 41.97
N PRO A 125 7.95 4.09 42.46
CA PRO A 125 7.53 3.60 43.75
C PRO A 125 7.42 2.08 43.77
N GLY A 126 8.29 1.43 44.54
CA GLY A 126 8.28 -0.02 44.74
C GLY A 126 7.35 -0.42 45.89
N LEU A 127 7.26 -1.73 46.16
CA LEU A 127 6.55 -2.28 47.33
C LEU A 127 6.91 -1.55 48.63
N TRP A 128 8.14 -1.04 48.76
CA TRP A 128 8.55 -0.23 49.91
C TRP A 128 7.69 1.02 50.09
N ASP A 129 7.34 1.75 49.03
CA ASP A 129 6.49 2.94 49.14
C ASP A 129 5.03 2.57 49.48
N ASP A 130 4.53 1.42 48.99
CA ASP A 130 3.22 0.87 49.36
C ASP A 130 3.22 0.31 50.82
N LEU A 131 4.34 -0.24 51.30
CA LEU A 131 4.58 -0.73 52.67
C LEU A 131 4.76 0.39 53.69
N HIS A 132 5.10 1.61 53.27
CA HIS A 132 5.15 2.79 54.14
C HIS A 132 3.74 3.29 54.52
N CYS A 133 2.69 2.84 53.82
CA CYS A 133 1.31 3.01 54.27
C CYS A 133 1.00 2.00 55.40
N GLN A 134 0.17 2.38 56.38
CA GLN A 134 -0.13 1.61 57.60
C GLN A 134 -0.77 0.20 57.39
N HIS A 135 -0.85 -0.33 56.16
CA HIS A 135 -1.69 -1.46 55.78
C HIS A 135 -0.99 -2.44 54.80
N VAL A 136 -0.39 -3.52 55.33
CA VAL A 136 0.35 -4.54 54.54
C VAL A 136 -0.51 -5.74 54.13
N ALA A 137 -1.69 -5.91 54.74
CA ALA A 137 -2.51 -7.11 54.60
C ALA A 137 -3.04 -7.31 53.17
N VAL A 138 -3.56 -6.26 52.54
CA VAL A 138 -4.16 -6.33 51.19
C VAL A 138 -3.13 -6.62 50.11
N PRO A 139 -1.98 -5.90 50.00
CA PRO A 139 -0.92 -6.26 49.05
C PRO A 139 -0.42 -7.70 49.20
N PHE A 140 -0.29 -8.18 50.44
CA PHE A 140 0.17 -9.54 50.71
C PHE A 140 -0.88 -10.60 50.31
N ALA A 141 -2.16 -10.37 50.60
CA ALA A 141 -3.24 -11.26 50.22
C ALA A 141 -3.36 -11.42 48.70
N VAL A 142 -3.27 -10.31 47.95
CA VAL A 142 -3.38 -10.32 46.48
C VAL A 142 -2.15 -10.98 45.86
N TRP A 143 -0.95 -10.76 46.41
CA TRP A 143 0.26 -11.49 46.01
C TRP A 143 0.12 -13.01 46.23
N ALA A 144 -0.44 -13.42 47.36
CA ALA A 144 -0.64 -14.83 47.69
C ALA A 144 -1.64 -15.48 46.71
N LEU A 145 -2.77 -14.81 46.41
CA LEU A 145 -3.71 -15.26 45.39
C LEU A 145 -3.06 -15.42 44.01
N ALA A 146 -2.25 -14.44 43.57
CA ALA A 146 -1.53 -14.53 42.30
C ALA A 146 -0.58 -15.74 42.26
N ASN A 147 0.18 -15.98 43.32
CA ASN A 147 1.11 -17.10 43.41
C ASN A 147 0.39 -18.46 43.46
N TRP A 148 -0.73 -18.56 44.17
CA TRP A 148 -1.55 -19.77 44.18
C TRP A 148 -2.18 -20.03 42.81
N ALA A 149 -2.71 -19.00 42.14
CA ALA A 149 -3.25 -19.10 40.79
C ALA A 149 -2.20 -19.57 39.77
N MET A 150 -0.94 -19.11 39.91
CA MET A 150 0.17 -19.58 39.08
C MET A 150 0.56 -21.04 39.37
N ALA A 151 0.44 -21.48 40.63
CA ALA A 151 0.97 -22.76 41.08
C ALA A 151 0.21 -23.99 40.56
N SER A 152 -1.11 -23.89 40.38
CA SER A 152 -1.91 -25.00 39.83
C SER A 152 -3.29 -24.59 39.33
N ASP A 153 -3.82 -25.40 38.41
CA ASP A 153 -5.19 -25.30 37.88
C ASP A 153 -6.24 -25.55 38.98
N THR A 154 -5.92 -26.43 39.94
CA THR A 154 -6.76 -26.72 41.11
C THR A 154 -6.94 -25.49 41.99
N ASN A 155 -5.87 -24.74 42.26
CA ASN A 155 -5.94 -23.50 43.02
C ASN A 155 -6.78 -22.45 42.29
N ARG A 156 -6.66 -22.33 40.95
CA ARG A 156 -7.51 -21.43 40.16
C ARG A 156 -8.99 -21.80 40.23
N SER A 157 -9.29 -23.10 40.21
CA SER A 157 -10.65 -23.61 40.42
C SER A 157 -11.21 -23.23 41.80
N HIS A 158 -10.38 -23.33 42.85
CA HIS A 158 -10.77 -22.88 44.20
C HIS A 158 -10.98 -21.36 44.30
N ILE A 159 -10.13 -20.56 43.63
CA ILE A 159 -10.32 -19.10 43.58
C ILE A 159 -11.63 -18.76 42.87
N GLN A 160 -11.90 -19.36 41.70
CA GLN A 160 -13.13 -19.13 40.94
C GLN A 160 -14.38 -19.61 41.69
N GLU A 161 -14.28 -20.70 42.47
CA GLU A 161 -15.39 -21.22 43.27
C GLU A 161 -15.74 -20.30 44.45
N LEU A 162 -14.74 -19.62 45.01
CA LEU A 162 -14.91 -18.69 46.12
C LEU A 162 -15.28 -17.27 45.65
N ASP A 163 -14.76 -16.81 44.51
CA ASP A 163 -15.03 -15.52 43.87
C ASP A 163 -15.90 -15.71 42.61
N ARG A 164 -17.08 -16.32 42.77
CA ARG A 164 -17.95 -16.69 41.62
C ARG A 164 -18.42 -15.48 40.84
N ASP A 165 -18.74 -14.40 41.55
CA ASP A 165 -19.19 -13.12 41.00
C ASP A 165 -18.03 -12.21 40.58
N GLY A 166 -16.79 -12.56 40.89
CA GLY A 166 -15.60 -11.85 40.44
C GLY A 166 -15.36 -10.50 41.13
N GLN A 167 -16.03 -10.25 42.26
CA GLN A 167 -15.94 -8.99 42.99
C GLN A 167 -14.61 -8.82 43.71
N VAL A 168 -13.97 -9.91 44.11
CA VAL A 168 -12.67 -9.87 44.80
C VAL A 168 -11.58 -9.43 43.83
N VAL A 169 -11.53 -10.07 42.67
CA VAL A 169 -10.60 -9.67 41.59
C VAL A 169 -10.88 -8.23 41.18
N MET A 170 -12.15 -7.83 41.06
CA MET A 170 -12.51 -6.44 40.77
C MET A 170 -11.97 -5.47 41.82
N THR A 171 -12.14 -5.78 43.10
CA THR A 171 -11.66 -4.95 44.22
C THR A 171 -10.15 -4.77 44.16
N ALA A 172 -9.40 -5.84 43.83
CA ALA A 172 -7.96 -5.75 43.61
C ALA A 172 -7.58 -4.89 42.39
N LEU A 173 -8.34 -4.94 41.30
CA LEU A 173 -8.10 -4.11 40.11
C LEU A 173 -8.37 -2.61 40.36
N MET A 174 -9.35 -2.29 41.22
CA MET A 174 -9.73 -0.92 41.57
C MET A 174 -8.90 -0.32 42.72
N ALA A 175 -8.07 -1.12 43.39
CA ALA A 175 -7.29 -0.71 44.55
C ALA A 175 -6.32 0.43 44.21
N PRO A 176 -6.09 1.43 45.08
CA PRO A 176 -5.16 2.52 44.80
C PRO A 176 -3.68 2.09 44.74
N GLU A 177 -3.31 1.02 45.45
CA GLU A 177 -1.93 0.56 45.61
C GLU A 177 -1.38 -0.09 44.32
N ARG A 178 -0.18 0.31 43.89
CA ARG A 178 0.43 -0.16 42.63
C ARG A 178 0.66 -1.67 42.64
N THR A 179 1.16 -2.19 43.74
CA THR A 179 1.42 -3.63 43.93
C THR A 179 0.14 -4.45 43.84
N VAL A 180 -0.96 -3.95 44.41
CA VAL A 180 -2.27 -4.63 44.39
C VAL A 180 -2.79 -4.69 42.97
N LYS A 181 -2.76 -3.58 42.22
CA LYS A 181 -3.16 -3.57 40.80
C LYS A 181 -2.36 -4.53 39.95
N TRP A 182 -1.04 -4.62 40.18
CA TRP A 182 -0.16 -5.52 39.43
C TRP A 182 -0.54 -6.99 39.65
N HIS A 183 -0.65 -7.42 40.92
CA HIS A 183 -0.99 -8.80 41.26
C HIS A 183 -2.45 -9.12 40.93
N GLY A 184 -3.37 -8.17 41.11
CA GLY A 184 -4.76 -8.31 40.70
C GLY A 184 -4.90 -8.51 39.19
N SER A 185 -4.14 -7.74 38.39
CA SER A 185 -4.07 -7.93 36.93
C SER A 185 -3.53 -9.31 36.56
N LEU A 186 -2.53 -9.82 37.31
CA LEU A 186 -1.99 -11.15 37.10
C LEU A 186 -2.99 -12.26 37.44
N VAL A 187 -3.72 -12.14 38.57
CA VAL A 187 -4.80 -13.07 38.93
C VAL A 187 -5.87 -13.07 37.84
N ALA A 188 -6.35 -11.91 37.43
CA ALA A 188 -7.35 -11.77 36.36
C ALA A 188 -6.89 -12.47 35.08
N ARG A 189 -5.64 -12.26 34.65
CA ARG A 189 -5.07 -12.94 33.48
C ARG A 189 -5.09 -14.46 33.63
N LEU A 190 -4.61 -14.99 34.74
CA LEU A 190 -4.46 -16.44 34.95
C LEU A 190 -5.81 -17.15 35.02
N LEU A 191 -6.80 -16.54 35.66
CA LEU A 191 -8.17 -17.05 35.67
C LEU A 191 -8.77 -17.02 34.27
N LEU A 192 -8.57 -15.92 33.53
CA LEU A 192 -9.07 -15.78 32.17
C LEU A 192 -8.35 -16.71 31.18
N GLU A 193 -7.07 -17.04 31.36
CA GLU A 193 -6.33 -17.93 30.44
C GLU A 193 -6.79 -19.39 30.56
N ASP A 194 -7.21 -19.84 31.75
CA ASP A 194 -7.63 -21.21 31.99
C ASP A 194 -8.88 -21.58 31.16
N PRO A 195 -8.81 -22.60 30.28
CA PRO A 195 -9.96 -23.01 29.47
C PRO A 195 -11.00 -23.80 30.27
N ASN A 196 -10.68 -24.29 31.47
CA ASN A 196 -11.57 -25.13 32.27
C ASN A 196 -12.49 -24.34 33.21
N LEU A 197 -12.29 -23.02 33.32
CA LEU A 197 -13.08 -22.15 34.19
C LEU A 197 -14.21 -21.46 33.42
N PRO A 198 -15.41 -21.32 34.03
CA PRO A 198 -16.47 -20.50 33.46
C PRO A 198 -16.09 -19.01 33.49
N LEU A 199 -16.53 -18.27 32.48
CA LEU A 199 -16.42 -16.81 32.45
C LEU A 199 -17.38 -16.20 33.49
N SER A 200 -16.87 -15.30 34.33
CA SER A 200 -17.69 -14.51 35.26
C SER A 200 -18.44 -13.39 34.51
N ASP A 201 -19.63 -13.03 34.97
CA ASP A 201 -20.39 -11.89 34.45
C ASP A 201 -19.62 -10.55 34.61
N SER A 202 -18.70 -10.47 35.57
CA SER A 202 -17.88 -9.29 35.84
C SER A 202 -16.67 -9.12 34.94
N VAL A 203 -16.40 -10.02 33.98
CA VAL A 203 -15.27 -9.91 33.04
C VAL A 203 -15.35 -8.61 32.22
N SER A 204 -16.56 -8.16 31.89
CA SER A 204 -16.76 -6.89 31.20
C SER A 204 -16.26 -5.72 32.06
N ASP A 205 -16.63 -5.66 33.33
CA ASP A 205 -16.17 -4.62 34.26
C ASP A 205 -14.66 -4.74 34.53
N TRP A 206 -14.12 -5.97 34.65
CA TRP A 206 -12.68 -6.21 34.76
C TRP A 206 -11.94 -5.59 33.58
N SER A 207 -12.44 -5.77 32.36
CA SER A 207 -11.83 -5.22 31.14
C SER A 207 -11.75 -3.69 31.17
N SER A 208 -12.78 -3.01 31.68
CA SER A 208 -12.79 -1.56 31.86
C SER A 208 -11.78 -1.09 32.90
N SER A 209 -11.69 -1.79 34.03
CA SER A 209 -10.74 -1.49 35.11
C SER A 209 -9.28 -1.70 34.68
N LEU A 210 -9.02 -2.82 33.99
CA LEU A 210 -7.72 -3.14 33.41
C LEU A 210 -7.29 -2.07 32.42
N LEU A 211 -8.19 -1.65 31.52
CA LEU A 211 -7.89 -0.61 30.55
C LEU A 211 -7.66 0.77 31.19
N ALA A 212 -8.40 1.11 32.25
CA ALA A 212 -8.13 2.31 33.05
C ALA A 212 -6.74 2.25 33.70
N THR A 213 -6.34 1.07 34.20
CA THR A 213 -5.00 0.82 34.74
C THR A 213 -3.92 0.95 33.67
N VAL A 214 -4.13 0.40 32.47
CA VAL A 214 -3.20 0.56 31.33
C VAL A 214 -3.03 2.04 30.97
N SER A 215 -4.12 2.81 30.92
CA SER A 215 -4.07 4.25 30.62
C SER A 215 -3.33 5.03 31.70
N HIS A 216 -3.62 4.75 32.98
CA HIS A 216 -2.93 5.41 34.10
C HIS A 216 -1.43 5.08 34.12
N ALA A 217 -1.08 3.79 34.05
CA ALA A 217 0.31 3.33 34.03
C ALA A 217 1.08 3.88 32.82
N SER A 218 0.42 4.00 31.67
CA SER A 218 0.99 4.65 30.48
C SER A 218 1.28 6.14 30.68
N LYS A 219 0.48 6.86 31.49
CA LYS A 219 0.70 8.29 31.80
C LYS A 219 1.86 8.51 32.76
N THR A 220 2.04 7.59 33.72
CA THR A 220 3.09 7.63 34.73
C THR A 220 4.39 6.95 34.29
N GLU A 221 4.43 6.43 33.06
CA GLU A 221 5.56 5.66 32.49
C GLU A 221 5.90 4.36 33.27
N ASP A 222 4.92 3.78 33.99
CA ASP A 222 5.04 2.46 34.64
C ASP A 222 4.75 1.33 33.63
N ILE A 223 5.74 1.06 32.78
CA ILE A 223 5.62 0.08 31.69
C ILE A 223 5.34 -1.35 32.18
N PRO A 224 5.97 -1.85 33.25
CA PRO A 224 5.65 -3.15 33.82
C PRO A 224 4.17 -3.34 34.20
N LEU A 225 3.59 -2.36 34.90
CA LEU A 225 2.17 -2.41 35.28
C LEU A 225 1.28 -2.35 34.04
N ALA A 226 1.60 -1.48 33.09
CA ALA A 226 0.87 -1.38 31.83
C ALA A 226 0.89 -2.71 31.07
N GLN A 227 2.02 -3.44 31.04
CA GLN A 227 2.14 -4.72 30.34
C GLN A 227 1.30 -5.83 30.98
N VAL A 228 1.33 -6.00 32.31
CA VAL A 228 0.53 -7.04 32.98
C VAL A 228 -0.96 -6.74 32.80
N ALA A 229 -1.39 -5.50 33.06
CA ALA A 229 -2.78 -5.09 32.90
C ALA A 229 -3.24 -5.25 31.44
N LEU A 230 -2.41 -4.90 30.46
CA LEU A 230 -2.72 -5.06 29.03
C LEU A 230 -2.81 -6.53 28.62
N SER A 231 -1.97 -7.40 29.18
CA SER A 231 -2.03 -8.84 28.91
C SER A 231 -3.32 -9.47 29.45
N ALA A 232 -3.76 -9.10 30.66
CA ALA A 232 -5.04 -9.52 31.20
C ALA A 232 -6.21 -8.98 30.37
N PHE A 233 -6.14 -7.71 29.99
CA PHE A 233 -7.13 -7.05 29.15
C PHE A 233 -7.29 -7.75 27.80
N LEU A 234 -6.18 -8.11 27.15
CA LEU A 234 -6.19 -8.84 25.88
C LEU A 234 -6.97 -10.14 25.96
N VAL A 235 -6.74 -10.94 27.01
CA VAL A 235 -7.45 -12.21 27.20
C VAL A 235 -8.93 -11.96 27.48
N SER A 236 -9.28 -10.90 28.23
CA SER A 236 -10.68 -10.55 28.49
C SER A 236 -11.46 -10.21 27.21
N VAL A 237 -10.82 -9.48 26.27
CA VAL A 237 -11.40 -9.08 24.99
C VAL A 237 -11.44 -10.24 23.99
N ASP A 238 -10.50 -11.19 24.07
CA ASP A 238 -10.47 -12.38 23.23
C ASP A 238 -11.57 -13.40 23.60
N LYS A 239 -11.89 -13.52 24.91
CA LYS A 239 -12.83 -14.54 25.41
C LYS A 239 -14.27 -14.06 25.66
N SER A 240 -14.53 -12.77 25.90
CA SER A 240 -15.87 -12.26 26.24
C SER A 240 -16.39 -11.22 25.24
N ASP A 241 -17.58 -11.46 24.71
CA ASP A 241 -18.28 -10.56 23.79
C ASP A 241 -18.82 -9.31 24.50
N GLU A 242 -19.24 -9.45 25.75
CA GLU A 242 -19.68 -8.37 26.61
C GLU A 242 -18.52 -7.40 26.90
N ALA A 243 -17.32 -7.93 27.15
CA ALA A 243 -16.11 -7.13 27.29
C ALA A 243 -15.78 -6.37 26.00
N ARG A 244 -15.86 -7.04 24.82
CA ARG A 244 -15.67 -6.37 23.53
C ARG A 244 -16.64 -5.21 23.33
N LYS A 245 -17.93 -5.44 23.60
CA LYS A 245 -18.98 -4.41 23.48
C LYS A 245 -18.72 -3.23 24.40
N MET A 246 -18.42 -3.49 25.67
CA MET A 246 -18.16 -2.45 26.67
C MET A 246 -16.95 -1.58 26.27
N VAL A 247 -15.87 -2.21 25.82
CA VAL A 247 -14.67 -1.50 25.37
C VAL A 247 -14.94 -0.69 24.10
N MET A 248 -15.73 -1.22 23.16
CA MET A 248 -16.12 -0.50 21.95
C MET A 248 -16.93 0.76 22.28
N GLU A 249 -17.83 0.69 23.26
CA GLU A 249 -18.68 1.82 23.66
C GLU A 249 -17.95 2.87 24.51
N LYS A 250 -17.07 2.45 25.44
CA LYS A 250 -16.50 3.35 26.46
C LYS A 250 -14.98 3.34 26.56
N GLY A 251 -14.30 2.30 26.07
CA GLY A 251 -12.87 2.07 26.28
C GLY A 251 -11.93 2.65 25.22
N LEU A 252 -12.39 2.85 23.98
CA LEU A 252 -11.50 3.23 22.85
C LEU A 252 -10.65 4.48 23.09
N HIS A 253 -11.16 5.46 23.84
CA HIS A 253 -10.41 6.69 24.16
C HIS A 253 -9.20 6.43 25.08
N LEU A 254 -9.34 5.52 26.06
CA LEU A 254 -8.25 5.11 26.96
C LEU A 254 -7.17 4.34 26.19
N MET A 255 -7.58 3.50 25.23
CA MET A 255 -6.64 2.79 24.35
C MET A 255 -5.84 3.78 23.50
N ARG A 256 -6.49 4.78 22.89
CA ARG A 256 -5.80 5.82 22.11
C ARG A 256 -4.81 6.60 22.95
N GLU A 257 -5.21 7.01 24.15
CA GLU A 257 -4.33 7.76 25.06
C GLU A 257 -3.10 6.94 25.45
N SER A 258 -3.30 5.66 25.79
CA SER A 258 -2.23 4.71 26.09
C SER A 258 -1.27 4.55 24.91
N ALA A 259 -1.80 4.40 23.69
CA ALA A 259 -1.02 4.29 22.46
C ALA A 259 -0.17 5.53 22.20
N ARG A 260 -0.70 6.74 22.46
CA ARG A 260 0.03 8.01 22.30
C ARG A 260 1.19 8.15 23.29
N LYS A 261 1.01 7.72 24.54
CA LYS A 261 2.02 7.83 25.60
C LYS A 261 3.14 6.80 25.45
N THR A 262 2.81 5.59 24.98
CA THR A 262 3.75 4.47 24.94
C THR A 262 4.42 4.26 23.57
N LYS A 263 4.49 5.29 22.72
CA LYS A 263 5.08 5.22 21.36
C LYS A 263 6.47 4.59 21.28
N LYS A 264 7.28 4.68 22.35
CA LYS A 264 8.65 4.14 22.42
C LYS A 264 8.70 2.68 22.91
N HIS A 265 7.60 2.15 23.46
CA HIS A 265 7.58 0.86 24.15
C HIS A 265 6.89 -0.22 23.29
N LYS A 266 7.71 -1.01 22.59
CA LYS A 266 7.27 -2.00 21.60
C LYS A 266 6.20 -2.97 22.11
N ALA A 267 6.43 -3.60 23.27
CA ALA A 267 5.51 -4.61 23.82
C ALA A 267 4.10 -4.07 24.13
N VAL A 268 4.01 -2.83 24.64
CA VAL A 268 2.72 -2.19 24.91
C VAL A 268 1.99 -1.85 23.60
N GLN A 269 2.73 -1.37 22.60
CA GLN A 269 2.16 -1.08 21.27
C GLN A 269 1.67 -2.35 20.57
N GLU A 270 2.42 -3.47 20.68
CA GLU A 270 2.01 -4.78 20.19
C GLU A 270 0.69 -5.23 20.83
N GLY A 271 0.61 -5.17 22.16
CA GLY A 271 -0.62 -5.54 22.87
C GLY A 271 -1.81 -4.65 22.51
N LEU A 272 -1.63 -3.33 22.42
CA LEU A 272 -2.70 -2.41 22.02
C LEU A 272 -3.15 -2.64 20.57
N SER A 273 -2.22 -2.94 19.65
CA SER A 273 -2.54 -3.23 18.26
C SER A 273 -3.35 -4.52 18.10
N LYS A 274 -3.00 -5.57 18.86
CA LYS A 274 -3.72 -6.84 18.87
C LYS A 274 -5.11 -6.69 19.51
N ALA A 275 -5.22 -5.92 20.59
CA ALA A 275 -6.51 -5.64 21.21
C ALA A 275 -7.45 -4.92 20.24
N LEU A 276 -6.95 -3.89 19.54
CA LEU A 276 -7.74 -3.17 18.55
C LEU A 276 -8.14 -4.05 17.37
N GLU A 277 -7.25 -4.94 16.92
CA GLU A 277 -7.56 -5.91 15.87
C GLU A 277 -8.67 -6.89 16.29
N LEU A 278 -8.64 -7.39 17.54
CA LEU A 278 -9.69 -8.26 18.09
C LEU A 278 -11.04 -7.54 18.24
N LEU A 279 -11.03 -6.27 18.61
CA LEU A 279 -12.24 -5.44 18.70
C LEU A 279 -12.87 -5.20 17.31
N CYS A 280 -12.03 -5.10 16.28
CA CYS A 280 -12.47 -4.95 14.89
C CYS A 280 -12.71 -6.29 14.19
N ALA A 281 -12.52 -7.43 14.86
CA ALA A 281 -12.71 -8.76 14.28
C ALA A 281 -14.18 -9.19 14.42
N GLY A 282 -14.81 -9.59 13.31
CA GLY A 282 -16.20 -10.05 13.28
C GLY A 282 -17.18 -8.95 12.85
N GLU A 283 -18.36 -8.88 13.47
CA GLU A 283 -19.42 -7.92 13.13
C GLU A 283 -19.24 -6.52 13.79
N MET A 284 -18.35 -6.40 14.77
CA MET A 284 -18.08 -5.12 15.45
C MET A 284 -17.09 -4.28 14.63
N GLN A 285 -17.53 -3.11 14.18
CA GLN A 285 -16.73 -2.18 13.39
C GLN A 285 -16.58 -0.84 14.12
N LEU A 286 -15.40 -0.22 14.02
CA LEU A 286 -15.19 1.16 14.49
C LEU A 286 -16.09 2.10 13.71
N SER A 287 -16.83 2.98 14.38
CA SER A 287 -17.58 4.05 13.71
C SER A 287 -16.65 4.91 12.84
N LEU A 288 -17.22 5.65 11.87
CA LEU A 288 -16.42 6.55 11.01
C LEU A 288 -15.62 7.57 11.83
N GLU A 289 -16.25 8.12 12.88
CA GLU A 289 -15.62 9.11 13.76
C GLU A 289 -14.47 8.48 14.57
N GLU A 290 -14.66 7.27 15.08
CA GLU A 290 -13.60 6.57 15.82
C GLU A 290 -12.46 6.13 14.89
N SER A 291 -12.78 5.71 13.66
CA SER A 291 -11.79 5.40 12.62
C SER A 291 -10.94 6.62 12.26
N GLN A 292 -11.55 7.80 12.18
CA GLN A 292 -10.86 9.08 11.99
C GLN A 292 -9.95 9.44 13.18
N LYS A 293 -10.41 9.25 14.41
CA LYS A 293 -9.59 9.48 15.63
C LYS A 293 -8.40 8.54 15.70
N TRP A 294 -8.57 7.28 15.27
CA TRP A 294 -7.50 6.29 15.24
C TRP A 294 -6.53 6.47 14.08
N SER A 295 -6.91 7.14 12.99
CA SER A 295 -6.10 7.16 11.77
C SER A 295 -4.70 7.72 11.98
N GLY A 296 -4.53 8.76 12.81
CA GLY A 296 -3.21 9.32 13.12
C GLY A 296 -2.28 8.30 13.82
N ILE A 297 -2.83 7.51 14.73
CA ILE A 297 -2.09 6.47 15.47
C ILE A 297 -1.79 5.29 14.53
N LEU A 298 -2.79 4.79 13.81
CA LEU A 298 -2.64 3.67 12.88
C LEU A 298 -1.59 3.98 11.79
N LEU A 299 -1.62 5.18 11.21
CA LEU A 299 -0.62 5.60 10.21
C LEU A 299 0.78 5.73 10.82
N SER A 300 0.88 6.19 12.07
CA SER A 300 2.17 6.21 12.78
C SER A 300 2.72 4.81 13.06
N TRP A 301 1.84 3.82 13.28
CA TRP A 301 2.22 2.41 13.42
C TRP A 301 2.71 1.82 12.12
N VAL A 302 2.04 2.11 11.00
CA VAL A 302 2.46 1.63 9.67
C VAL A 302 3.82 2.18 9.26
N LEU A 303 4.11 3.45 9.56
CA LEU A 303 5.33 4.14 9.12
C LEU A 303 6.45 4.12 10.17
N GLY A 304 6.15 3.72 11.40
CA GLY A 304 7.05 3.85 12.55
C GLY A 304 8.26 2.93 12.46
N LYS A 305 9.47 3.49 12.60
CA LYS A 305 10.74 2.73 12.62
C LYS A 305 10.88 1.78 13.81
N VAL A 306 10.11 2.00 14.87
CA VAL A 306 10.14 1.23 16.13
C VAL A 306 8.97 0.23 16.20
N ALA A 307 8.05 0.27 15.23
CA ALA A 307 6.92 -0.65 15.18
C ALA A 307 7.40 -2.05 14.79
N SER A 308 6.79 -3.07 15.39
CA SER A 308 6.99 -4.46 15.00
C SER A 308 6.22 -4.81 13.74
N ASP A 309 6.62 -5.91 13.09
CA ASP A 309 5.89 -6.42 11.92
C ASP A 309 4.43 -6.74 12.24
N THR A 310 4.14 -7.19 13.48
CA THR A 310 2.79 -7.49 13.97
C THR A 310 1.93 -6.23 14.15
N VAL A 311 2.51 -5.15 14.68
CA VAL A 311 1.83 -3.84 14.80
C VAL A 311 1.52 -3.29 13.41
N GLN A 312 2.49 -3.36 12.49
CA GLN A 312 2.31 -2.89 11.12
C GLN A 312 1.26 -3.71 10.35
N SER A 313 1.23 -5.04 10.51
CA SER A 313 0.20 -5.88 9.86
C SER A 313 -1.20 -5.57 10.40
N SER A 314 -1.36 -5.46 11.73
CA SER A 314 -2.64 -5.15 12.37
C SER A 314 -3.16 -3.79 11.91
N ALA A 315 -2.30 -2.77 11.91
CA ALA A 315 -2.67 -1.42 11.46
C ALA A 315 -3.11 -1.39 9.99
N ARG A 316 -2.39 -2.12 9.10
CA ARG A 316 -2.77 -2.23 7.68
C ARG A 316 -4.13 -2.92 7.50
N ARG A 317 -4.42 -3.97 8.27
CA ARG A 317 -5.72 -4.68 8.22
C ARG A 317 -6.87 -3.76 8.64
N ILE A 318 -6.74 -3.06 9.77
CA ILE A 318 -7.76 -2.14 10.28
C ILE A 318 -8.00 -0.97 9.32
N LEU A 319 -6.95 -0.40 8.73
CA LEU A 319 -7.08 0.65 7.72
C LEU A 319 -7.78 0.12 6.44
N SER A 320 -7.48 -1.12 6.03
CA SER A 320 -8.13 -1.73 4.86
C SER A 320 -9.62 -1.96 5.10
N SER A 321 -10.02 -2.49 6.26
CA SER A 321 -11.44 -2.68 6.60
C SER A 321 -12.19 -1.34 6.65
N THR A 322 -11.58 -0.31 7.26
CA THR A 322 -12.12 1.06 7.27
C THR A 322 -12.41 1.60 5.87
N PHE A 323 -11.60 1.22 4.87
CA PHE A 323 -11.80 1.63 3.48
C PHE A 323 -12.97 0.92 2.82
N GLU A 324 -13.16 -0.37 3.13
CA GLU A 324 -14.26 -1.18 2.62
C GLU A 324 -15.60 -0.74 3.25
N ASP A 325 -15.62 -0.46 4.55
CA ASP A 325 -16.83 -0.11 5.30
C ASP A 325 -17.36 1.28 4.94
N TYR A 326 -16.47 2.27 4.77
CA TYR A 326 -16.86 3.68 4.62
C TYR A 326 -16.68 4.27 3.22
N GLY A 327 -16.04 3.54 2.29
CA GLY A 327 -15.86 3.95 0.89
C GLY A 327 -15.43 5.42 0.73
N PRO A 328 -16.22 6.29 0.07
CA PRO A 328 -15.83 7.68 -0.20
C PRO A 328 -15.57 8.52 1.05
N ARG A 329 -16.21 8.21 2.19
CA ARG A 329 -16.02 9.01 3.43
C ARG A 329 -14.64 8.82 4.05
N SER A 330 -13.95 7.72 3.75
CA SER A 330 -12.58 7.44 4.22
C SER A 330 -11.48 7.95 3.28
N ILE A 331 -11.82 8.70 2.21
CA ILE A 331 -10.83 9.28 1.28
C ILE A 331 -9.77 10.11 2.01
N PRO A 332 -10.09 11.00 2.97
CA PRO A 332 -9.08 11.79 3.70
C PRO A 332 -8.02 10.93 4.39
N ILE A 333 -8.40 9.76 4.92
CA ILE A 333 -7.48 8.83 5.57
C ILE A 333 -6.52 8.21 4.53
N SER A 334 -7.04 7.76 3.39
CA SER A 334 -6.21 7.19 2.32
C SER A 334 -5.25 8.20 1.67
N GLN A 335 -5.71 9.44 1.47
CA GLN A 335 -4.86 10.53 0.99
C GLN A 335 -3.83 10.95 2.04
N GLY A 336 -4.20 10.94 3.33
CA GLY A 336 -3.28 11.15 4.43
C GLY A 336 -2.17 10.12 4.45
N TRP A 337 -2.51 8.84 4.31
CA TRP A 337 -1.54 7.75 4.20
C TRP A 337 -0.59 7.95 3.02
N LEU A 338 -1.11 8.21 1.82
CA LEU A 338 -0.29 8.46 0.64
C LEU A 338 0.65 9.67 0.83
N THR A 339 0.16 10.75 1.45
CA THR A 339 0.94 11.96 1.74
C THR A 339 2.12 11.65 2.66
N LEU A 340 1.90 10.86 3.72
CA LEU A 340 2.95 10.47 4.65
C LEU A 340 4.00 9.55 3.99
N ILE A 341 3.57 8.58 3.16
CA ILE A 341 4.49 7.75 2.36
C ILE A 341 5.38 8.65 1.48
N MET A 342 4.79 9.61 0.77
CA MET A 342 5.55 10.54 -0.07
C MET A 342 6.54 11.36 0.74
N ASN A 343 6.13 11.87 1.90
CA ASN A 343 7.01 12.66 2.78
C ASN A 343 8.23 11.86 3.23
N GLU A 344 8.06 10.60 3.64
CA GLU A 344 9.17 9.71 4.01
C GLU A 344 10.14 9.44 2.84
N ILE A 345 9.61 9.21 1.64
CA ILE A 345 10.44 8.98 0.44
C ILE A 345 11.17 10.26 0.01
N LEU A 346 10.54 11.43 0.12
CA LEU A 346 11.19 12.72 -0.12
C LEU A 346 12.30 12.98 0.89
N ASN A 347 12.08 12.69 2.17
CA ASN A 347 13.09 12.81 3.21
C ASN A 347 14.26 11.86 2.95
N TYR A 348 13.99 10.61 2.57
CA TYR A 348 15.02 9.67 2.15
C TYR A 348 15.84 10.22 0.96
N SER A 349 15.19 10.70 -0.08
CA SER A 349 15.84 11.26 -1.28
C SER A 349 16.72 12.48 -0.95
N LYS A 350 16.24 13.37 -0.06
CA LYS A 350 17.02 14.53 0.43
C LYS A 350 18.26 14.09 1.20
N THR A 351 18.14 13.09 2.08
CA THR A 351 19.30 12.56 2.83
C THR A 351 20.34 11.91 1.93
N LEU A 352 19.90 11.22 0.86
CA LEU A 352 20.80 10.64 -0.13
C LEU A 352 21.56 11.73 -0.90
N SER A 353 20.87 12.81 -1.30
CA SER A 353 21.50 13.97 -1.96
C SER A 353 22.52 14.67 -1.06
N ALA A 354 22.25 14.79 0.24
CA ALA A 354 23.18 15.40 1.20
C ALA A 354 24.44 14.55 1.41
N LYS A 355 24.29 13.22 1.46
CA LYS A 355 25.43 12.28 1.57
C LYS A 355 26.21 12.12 0.27
N GLY A 356 25.57 12.24 -0.90
CA GLY A 356 26.22 12.17 -2.21
C GLY A 356 27.10 13.37 -2.56
N ALA A 357 27.08 14.44 -1.75
CA ALA A 357 27.98 15.58 -1.89
C ALA A 357 29.45 15.23 -1.55
N SER A 358 29.73 14.13 -0.84
CA SER A 358 31.07 13.73 -0.40
C SER A 358 31.75 12.62 -1.21
N LEU A 359 31.13 12.07 -2.28
CA LEU A 359 31.70 10.98 -3.11
C LEU A 359 32.16 11.45 -4.52
N PRO A 360 33.22 10.83 -5.10
CA PRO A 360 33.74 11.14 -6.44
C PRO A 360 32.73 10.85 -7.56
N LYS A 361 32.92 11.52 -8.71
CA LYS A 361 31.92 11.74 -9.77
C LYS A 361 31.40 10.49 -10.51
N THR A 362 32.04 9.33 -10.37
CA THR A 362 31.74 8.12 -11.18
C THR A 362 30.65 7.21 -10.61
N GLU A 363 30.23 7.39 -9.35
CA GLU A 363 29.19 6.56 -8.70
C GLU A 363 28.10 7.40 -8.02
N LYS A 364 27.76 8.58 -8.57
CA LYS A 364 26.65 9.37 -8.03
C LYS A 364 25.33 8.78 -8.53
N PRO A 365 24.42 8.30 -7.65
CA PRO A 365 23.03 8.19 -8.05
C PRO A 365 22.57 9.60 -8.42
N LYS A 366 22.38 9.87 -9.71
CA LYS A 366 21.80 11.15 -10.17
C LYS A 366 20.35 11.18 -9.71
N VAL A 367 20.12 11.60 -8.48
CA VAL A 367 18.78 11.95 -8.02
C VAL A 367 18.33 13.11 -8.91
N ASP A 368 17.33 12.84 -9.75
CA ASP A 368 16.78 13.85 -10.64
C ASP A 368 16.03 14.91 -9.80
N LEU A 369 16.71 16.01 -9.53
CA LEU A 369 16.20 17.12 -8.71
C LEU A 369 14.85 17.63 -9.23
N SER A 370 14.59 17.52 -10.54
CA SER A 370 13.30 17.91 -11.11
C SER A 370 12.15 16.99 -10.67
N LYS A 371 12.40 15.67 -10.56
CA LYS A 371 11.42 14.69 -10.05
C LYS A 371 11.14 14.92 -8.58
N VAL A 372 12.17 15.20 -7.78
CA VAL A 372 12.02 15.50 -6.34
C VAL A 372 11.24 16.80 -6.12
N ALA A 373 11.48 17.84 -6.92
CA ALA A 373 10.73 19.09 -6.86
C ALA A 373 9.26 18.90 -7.23
N SER A 374 8.98 18.18 -8.32
CA SER A 374 7.61 17.84 -8.73
C SER A 374 6.90 17.00 -7.66
N ALA A 375 7.58 16.01 -7.07
CA ALA A 375 7.03 15.22 -5.99
C ALA A 375 6.73 16.05 -4.74
N THR A 376 7.60 16.97 -4.36
CA THR A 376 7.36 17.91 -3.25
C THR A 376 6.11 18.77 -3.50
N GLN A 377 5.94 19.29 -4.72
CA GLN A 377 4.75 20.06 -5.09
C GLN A 377 3.47 19.21 -4.99
N SER A 378 3.51 17.97 -5.51
CA SER A 378 2.38 17.04 -5.45
C SER A 378 2.02 16.67 -4.01
N THR A 379 3.01 16.43 -3.14
CA THR A 379 2.80 16.14 -1.71
C THR A 379 2.13 17.31 -1.00
N ASN A 380 2.56 18.55 -1.24
CA ASN A 380 1.92 19.73 -0.65
C ASN A 380 0.47 19.91 -1.13
N LEU A 381 0.21 19.66 -2.41
CA LEU A 381 -1.14 19.70 -2.97
C LEU A 381 -2.05 18.63 -2.32
N LEU A 382 -1.54 17.41 -2.12
CA LEU A 382 -2.28 16.33 -1.47
C LEU A 382 -2.52 16.60 0.02
N ALA A 383 -1.53 17.15 0.73
CA ALA A 383 -1.69 17.56 2.13
C ALA A 383 -2.80 18.61 2.27
N GLY A 384 -2.86 19.59 1.37
CA GLY A 384 -3.96 20.56 1.31
C GLY A 384 -5.31 19.91 1.00
N ALA A 385 -5.35 18.93 0.09
CA ALA A 385 -6.57 18.18 -0.23
C ALA A 385 -7.14 17.43 1.00
N VAL A 386 -6.28 16.76 1.76
CA VAL A 386 -6.67 16.05 3.00
C VAL A 386 -7.31 17.00 4.00
N VAL A 387 -6.66 18.14 4.24
CA VAL A 387 -7.13 19.16 5.18
C VAL A 387 -8.48 19.73 4.73
N ASN A 388 -8.62 20.09 3.45
CA ASN A 388 -9.86 20.65 2.94
C ASN A 388 -11.03 19.66 3.01
N LEU A 389 -10.81 18.39 2.64
CA LEU A 389 -11.86 17.37 2.75
C LEU A 389 -12.26 17.08 4.19
N ALA A 390 -11.29 17.04 5.11
CA ALA A 390 -11.56 16.85 6.53
C ALA A 390 -12.44 17.98 7.09
N MET A 391 -12.16 19.23 6.69
CA MET A 391 -12.97 20.39 7.09
C MET A 391 -14.35 20.39 6.41
N ALA A 392 -14.44 20.00 5.14
CA ALA A 392 -15.70 19.91 4.41
C ALA A 392 -16.67 18.87 5.02
N GLN A 393 -16.14 17.73 5.51
CA GLN A 393 -16.95 16.71 6.19
C GLN A 393 -17.57 17.19 7.50
N LEU A 394 -17.04 18.26 8.12
CA LEU A 394 -17.52 18.77 9.40
C LEU A 394 -18.72 19.73 9.26
N GLY A 395 -18.95 20.32 8.08
CA GLY A 395 -20.06 21.25 7.79
C GLY A 395 -19.99 22.62 8.47
N THR A 396 -19.40 22.72 9.66
CA THR A 396 -19.16 23.96 10.43
C THR A 396 -17.67 24.12 10.75
N VAL A 397 -17.18 25.37 10.83
CA VAL A 397 -15.80 25.63 11.25
C VAL A 397 -15.73 25.41 12.78
N PRO A 398 -14.94 24.45 13.27
CA PRO A 398 -14.87 24.16 14.70
C PRO A 398 -14.09 25.25 15.44
N ASP A 399 -14.49 25.57 16.67
CA ASP A 399 -13.82 26.55 17.54
C ASP A 399 -12.35 26.17 17.87
N SER A 400 -12.04 24.87 17.80
CA SER A 400 -10.70 24.30 18.00
C SER A 400 -10.49 23.06 17.13
N ILE A 401 -9.32 22.98 16.48
CA ILE A 401 -8.91 21.83 15.64
C ILE A 401 -8.81 20.54 16.47
N ASN A 402 -8.56 20.63 17.78
CA ASN A 402 -8.48 19.48 18.67
C ASN A 402 -9.80 18.71 18.80
N ASN A 403 -10.92 19.33 18.43
CA ASN A 403 -12.25 18.70 18.47
C ASN A 403 -12.61 18.00 17.15
N VAL A 404 -11.75 18.10 16.12
CA VAL A 404 -11.95 17.40 14.84
C VAL A 404 -11.56 15.94 15.00
N PRO A 405 -12.36 14.97 14.54
CA PRO A 405 -11.99 13.55 14.63
C PRO A 405 -10.62 13.22 14.03
N LEU A 406 -10.22 13.90 12.95
CA LEU A 406 -8.92 13.74 12.29
C LEU A 406 -7.76 14.54 12.93
N ALA A 407 -7.97 15.19 14.09
CA ALA A 407 -7.00 16.11 14.69
C ALA A 407 -5.59 15.53 14.82
N ASP A 408 -5.46 14.28 15.30
CA ASP A 408 -4.16 13.62 15.47
C ASP A 408 -3.36 13.50 14.18
N LEU A 409 -4.04 13.24 13.05
CA LEU A 409 -3.42 13.17 11.73
C LEU A 409 -3.07 14.58 11.24
N LEU A 410 -4.03 15.48 11.33
CA LEU A 410 -3.94 16.84 10.80
C LEU A 410 -2.86 17.68 11.52
N LEU A 411 -2.65 17.48 12.81
CA LEU A 411 -1.62 18.19 13.57
C LEU A 411 -0.19 17.69 13.29
N SER A 412 -0.02 16.61 12.52
CA SER A 412 1.29 16.09 12.11
C SER A 412 1.82 16.76 10.84
N GLU A 413 3.14 16.81 10.67
CA GLU A 413 3.74 17.19 9.39
C GLU A 413 3.52 16.08 8.35
N PRO A 414 3.12 16.39 7.10
CA PRO A 414 3.14 17.72 6.46
C PRO A 414 1.80 18.50 6.46
N PHE A 415 0.81 18.08 7.25
CA PHE A 415 -0.54 18.68 7.23
C PHE A 415 -0.65 19.96 8.07
N ALA A 416 0.22 20.13 9.07
CA ALA A 416 0.24 21.30 9.95
C ALA A 416 0.38 22.64 9.18
N VAL A 417 1.12 22.66 8.07
CA VAL A 417 1.31 23.89 7.27
C VAL A 417 0.04 24.33 6.54
N PRO A 418 -0.64 23.50 5.73
CA PRO A 418 -1.94 23.86 5.15
C PRO A 418 -2.98 24.29 6.19
N ILE A 419 -2.97 23.69 7.38
CA ILE A 419 -3.90 24.04 8.46
C ILE A 419 -3.71 25.46 8.96
N LYS A 420 -2.47 25.90 9.14
CA LYS A 420 -2.17 27.29 9.54
C LYS A 420 -2.60 28.31 8.47
N ASN A 421 -2.71 27.89 7.22
CA ASN A 421 -3.06 28.73 6.08
C ASN A 421 -4.57 28.74 5.77
N LEU A 422 -5.40 28.01 6.52
CA LEU A 422 -6.86 28.06 6.37
C LEU A 422 -7.40 29.45 6.75
N LYS A 423 -8.11 30.08 5.83
CA LYS A 423 -8.81 31.34 6.09
C LYS A 423 -9.99 31.09 7.02
N LYS A 424 -10.13 31.92 8.05
CA LYS A 424 -11.12 31.75 9.13
C LYS A 424 -12.57 31.95 8.70
N ASP A 425 -12.80 32.63 7.57
CA ASP A 425 -14.13 33.19 7.22
C ASP A 425 -14.86 32.50 6.05
N SER A 426 -14.38 31.36 5.53
CA SER A 426 -15.15 30.56 4.57
C SER A 426 -14.70 29.10 4.55
N PRO A 427 -15.61 28.10 4.55
CA PRO A 427 -15.23 26.71 4.37
C PRO A 427 -14.49 26.54 3.03
N PRO A 428 -13.35 25.83 2.99
CA PRO A 428 -12.59 25.67 1.76
C PRO A 428 -13.44 24.93 0.72
N LYS A 429 -13.73 25.60 -0.39
CA LYS A 429 -14.38 25.01 -1.57
C LYS A 429 -13.39 24.03 -2.21
N PHE A 430 -13.51 22.75 -1.92
CA PHE A 430 -12.69 21.69 -2.50
C PHE A 430 -13.58 20.52 -2.92
N ASN A 431 -13.53 20.15 -4.19
CA ASN A 431 -14.44 19.15 -4.78
C ASN A 431 -13.76 17.80 -5.08
N ALA A 432 -14.56 16.78 -5.39
CA ALA A 432 -14.14 15.42 -5.67
C ALA A 432 -13.15 15.36 -6.83
N ALA A 433 -13.31 16.22 -7.84
CA ALA A 433 -12.43 16.27 -8.99
C ALA A 433 -11.03 16.81 -8.64
N GLU A 434 -10.94 17.82 -7.77
CA GLU A 434 -9.68 18.35 -7.25
C GLU A 434 -8.98 17.34 -6.33
N SER A 435 -9.75 16.65 -5.50
CA SER A 435 -9.28 15.53 -4.67
C SER A 435 -8.68 14.40 -5.53
N ALA A 436 -9.40 13.98 -6.57
CA ALA A 436 -8.96 12.99 -7.53
C ALA A 436 -7.68 13.44 -8.25
N LEU A 437 -7.61 14.71 -8.67
CA LEU A 437 -6.45 15.28 -9.35
C LEU A 437 -5.21 15.33 -8.44
N ALA A 438 -5.36 15.71 -7.17
CA ALA A 438 -4.27 15.72 -6.20
C ALA A 438 -3.72 14.31 -5.96
N THR A 439 -4.61 13.32 -5.83
CA THR A 439 -4.27 11.90 -5.69
C THR A 439 -3.53 11.39 -6.92
N LEU A 440 -4.07 11.66 -8.11
CA LEU A 440 -3.48 11.31 -9.40
C LEU A 440 -2.04 11.84 -9.53
N LYS A 441 -1.84 13.14 -9.28
CA LYS A 441 -0.52 13.77 -9.36
C LYS A 441 0.46 13.15 -8.36
N SER A 442 -0.02 12.81 -7.17
CA SER A 442 0.78 12.20 -6.11
C SER A 442 1.24 10.79 -6.45
N ILE A 443 0.34 9.92 -6.92
CA ILE A 443 0.69 8.56 -7.38
C ILE A 443 1.70 8.65 -8.53
N LYS A 444 1.46 9.55 -9.51
CA LYS A 444 2.37 9.77 -10.63
C LYS A 444 3.77 10.18 -10.16
N SER A 445 3.86 11.22 -9.31
CA SER A 445 5.14 11.71 -8.80
C SER A 445 5.86 10.68 -7.94
N LEU A 446 5.14 9.93 -7.09
CA LEU A 446 5.70 8.83 -6.31
C LEU A 446 6.28 7.75 -7.22
N THR A 447 5.53 7.36 -8.25
CA THR A 447 5.99 6.39 -9.26
C THR A 447 7.27 6.87 -9.94
N ASP A 448 7.33 8.13 -10.35
CA ASP A 448 8.48 8.67 -11.08
C ASP A 448 9.75 8.75 -10.20
N VAL A 449 9.60 8.95 -8.89
CA VAL A 449 10.71 8.93 -7.92
C VAL A 449 11.17 7.50 -7.61
N CYS A 450 10.25 6.53 -7.52
CA CYS A 450 10.58 5.15 -7.13
C CYS A 450 10.88 4.21 -8.31
N ALA A 451 10.60 4.59 -9.56
CA ALA A 451 10.63 3.68 -10.71
C ALA A 451 11.95 2.92 -10.90
N GLU A 452 13.10 3.57 -10.64
CA GLU A 452 14.44 2.99 -10.86
C GLU A 452 15.20 2.71 -9.55
N ASP A 453 14.60 2.95 -8.38
CA ASP A 453 15.24 2.76 -7.07
C ASP A 453 14.55 1.63 -6.30
N SER A 454 15.18 0.46 -6.29
CA SER A 454 14.68 -0.74 -5.62
C SER A 454 14.58 -0.59 -4.09
N ILE A 455 15.38 0.28 -3.47
CA ILE A 455 15.30 0.58 -2.03
C ILE A 455 14.04 1.39 -1.76
N CYS A 456 13.77 2.42 -2.58
CA CYS A 456 12.52 3.17 -2.51
C CYS A 456 11.31 2.26 -2.73
N GLN A 457 11.35 1.37 -3.72
CA GLN A 457 10.28 0.40 -3.99
C GLN A 457 10.01 -0.50 -2.79
N ASN A 458 11.05 -1.07 -2.17
CA ASN A 458 10.89 -1.90 -0.98
C ASN A 458 10.27 -1.12 0.18
N LYS A 459 10.74 0.12 0.44
CA LYS A 459 10.22 0.98 1.51
C LYS A 459 8.75 1.31 1.35
N ILE A 460 8.30 1.69 0.16
CA ILE A 460 6.87 2.02 -0.04
C ILE A 460 5.97 0.79 0.14
N VAL A 461 6.46 -0.41 -0.20
CA VAL A 461 5.75 -1.67 0.08
C VAL A 461 5.66 -1.92 1.58
N ASP A 462 6.75 -1.72 2.32
CA ASP A 462 6.76 -1.89 3.78
C ASP A 462 5.80 -0.90 4.45
N PHE A 463 5.76 0.34 3.97
CA PHE A 463 4.79 1.36 4.37
C PHE A 463 3.34 1.11 3.91
N GLY A 464 3.07 -0.03 3.26
CA GLY A 464 1.72 -0.51 2.95
C GLY A 464 1.05 0.12 1.73
N ILE A 465 1.82 0.61 0.75
CA ILE A 465 1.28 1.15 -0.51
C ILE A 465 0.33 0.17 -1.25
N LEU A 466 0.50 -1.15 -1.05
CA LEU A 466 -0.35 -2.16 -1.68
C LEU A 466 -1.83 -2.03 -1.25
N CYS A 467 -2.12 -1.69 0.01
CA CYS A 467 -3.50 -1.46 0.48
C CYS A 467 -4.15 -0.30 -0.28
N LEU A 468 -3.39 0.78 -0.52
CA LEU A 468 -3.85 1.94 -1.28
C LEU A 468 -4.02 1.61 -2.77
N LEU A 469 -3.07 0.88 -3.38
CA LEU A 469 -3.18 0.47 -4.78
C LEU A 469 -4.38 -0.44 -5.01
N ARG A 470 -4.62 -1.40 -4.12
CA ARG A 470 -5.80 -2.25 -4.15
C ARG A 470 -7.08 -1.42 -4.14
N ARG A 471 -7.19 -0.46 -3.22
CA ARG A 471 -8.32 0.49 -3.15
C ARG A 471 -8.48 1.31 -4.44
N PHE A 472 -7.41 1.91 -4.95
CA PHE A 472 -7.48 2.76 -6.14
C PHE A 472 -7.90 2.00 -7.41
N LEU A 473 -7.56 0.72 -7.50
CA LEU A 473 -7.91 -0.13 -8.63
C LEU A 473 -9.33 -0.69 -8.52
N LEU A 474 -9.68 -1.28 -7.38
CA LEU A 474 -10.93 -2.02 -7.20
C LEU A 474 -12.12 -1.13 -6.84
N SER A 475 -11.91 0.00 -6.16
CA SER A 475 -13.00 0.86 -5.70
C SER A 475 -13.38 1.94 -6.71
N HIS A 476 -14.60 2.49 -6.54
CA HIS A 476 -15.16 3.62 -7.31
C HIS A 476 -15.37 4.84 -6.41
N ASP A 477 -14.53 5.02 -5.39
CA ASP A 477 -14.77 5.98 -4.31
C ASP A 477 -14.80 7.42 -4.78
N TYR A 478 -13.93 7.78 -5.73
CA TYR A 478 -13.89 9.16 -6.25
C TYR A 478 -15.14 9.46 -7.11
N GLU A 479 -15.59 8.52 -7.94
CA GLU A 479 -16.83 8.65 -8.70
C GLU A 479 -18.04 8.75 -7.76
N LYS A 480 -18.10 7.91 -6.72
CA LYS A 480 -19.13 7.97 -5.69
C LYS A 480 -19.12 9.31 -4.95
N LEU A 481 -17.94 9.84 -4.60
CA LEU A 481 -17.81 11.15 -3.97
C LEU A 481 -18.34 12.27 -4.89
N GLY A 482 -17.97 12.24 -6.17
CA GLY A 482 -18.49 13.22 -7.14
C GLY A 482 -20.02 13.13 -7.34
N ALA A 483 -20.59 11.93 -7.28
CA ALA A 483 -22.04 11.72 -7.33
C ALA A 483 -22.75 12.27 -6.08
N ILE A 484 -22.16 12.10 -4.89
CA ILE A 484 -22.67 12.67 -3.64
C ILE A 484 -22.67 14.20 -3.72
N GLU A 485 -21.56 14.80 -4.17
CA GLU A 485 -21.46 16.25 -4.34
C GLU A 485 -22.49 16.80 -5.34
N ALA A 486 -22.73 16.09 -6.46
CA ALA A 486 -23.76 16.46 -7.43
C ALA A 486 -25.16 16.42 -6.80
N TYR A 487 -25.46 15.38 -6.03
CA TYR A 487 -26.74 15.22 -5.35
C TYR A 487 -26.99 16.31 -4.30
N ASP A 488 -25.99 16.63 -3.48
CA ASP A 488 -26.07 17.66 -2.44
C ASP A 488 -26.26 19.07 -3.05
N ALA A 489 -25.58 19.36 -4.16
CA ALA A 489 -25.75 20.60 -4.91
C ALA A 489 -27.19 20.74 -5.46
N SER A 490 -27.76 19.67 -6.04
CA SER A 490 -29.15 19.67 -6.51
C SER A 490 -30.15 19.87 -5.37
N ARG A 491 -29.96 19.21 -4.23
CA ARG A 491 -30.82 19.36 -3.04
C ARG A 491 -30.82 20.79 -2.48
N SER A 492 -29.67 21.44 -2.50
CA SER A 492 -29.51 22.82 -2.04
C SER A 492 -30.25 23.81 -2.94
N LEU A 493 -30.23 23.57 -4.26
CA LEU A 493 -31.00 24.35 -5.24
C LEU A 493 -32.52 24.20 -5.02
N GLU A 494 -33.00 22.97 -4.87
CA GLU A 494 -34.43 22.70 -4.63
C GLU A 494 -34.94 23.30 -3.31
N ALA A 495 -34.10 23.33 -2.26
CA ALA A 495 -34.45 23.94 -0.98
C ALA A 495 -34.63 25.46 -1.10
N ARG A 496 -33.86 26.11 -1.98
CA ARG A 496 -33.95 27.54 -2.26
C ARG A 496 -35.18 27.89 -3.09
N GLU A 497 -35.53 27.07 -4.08
CA GLU A 497 -36.73 27.26 -4.89
C GLU A 497 -38.04 27.09 -4.10
N ARG A 498 -38.02 26.31 -3.00
CA ARG A 498 -39.18 26.15 -2.10
C ARG A 498 -39.28 27.19 -1.00
N ALA A 499 -38.27 28.05 -0.80
CA ALA A 499 -38.32 29.09 0.23
C ALA A 499 -39.19 30.27 -0.24
N PRO A 500 -40.15 30.75 0.57
CA PRO A 500 -41.03 31.86 0.17
C PRO A 500 -40.22 33.17 0.04
N ASP A 501 -40.41 33.88 -1.07
CA ASP A 501 -39.80 35.18 -1.35
C ASP A 501 -40.06 36.16 -0.21
N THR A 502 -39.05 36.40 0.63
CA THR A 502 -39.04 37.52 1.56
C THR A 502 -38.26 38.65 0.89
N PRO A 503 -38.89 39.78 0.50
CA PRO A 503 -38.20 40.84 -0.22
C PRO A 503 -37.37 41.67 0.75
N GLY A 504 -36.09 41.33 0.88
CA GLY A 504 -35.12 42.12 1.65
C GLY A 504 -33.80 41.37 1.85
N GLU A 505 -32.71 41.96 1.34
CA GLU A 505 -31.30 41.52 1.44
C GLU A 505 -30.85 40.40 0.48
N SER A 506 -30.72 40.78 -0.80
CA SER A 506 -29.82 40.11 -1.74
C SER A 506 -28.35 40.39 -1.41
N SER A 507 -27.79 39.65 -0.44
CA SER A 507 -26.34 39.43 -0.43
C SER A 507 -26.03 38.30 -1.42
N ILE A 508 -25.53 38.69 -2.58
CA ILE A 508 -24.98 37.78 -3.59
C ILE A 508 -23.75 37.11 -2.96
N THR A 509 -23.94 35.94 -2.36
CA THR A 509 -22.84 35.01 -2.06
C THR A 509 -22.94 33.83 -3.02
N ASP A 510 -21.99 33.76 -3.95
CA ASP A 510 -21.78 32.68 -4.91
C ASP A 510 -21.72 31.31 -4.21
N MET A 511 -22.82 30.55 -4.23
CA MET A 511 -22.86 29.15 -3.79
C MET A 511 -23.65 28.28 -4.79
N GLN A 512 -22.89 27.40 -5.45
CA GLN A 512 -23.20 26.24 -6.32
C GLN A 512 -24.28 26.40 -7.41
N ASP A 513 -23.83 26.75 -8.61
CA ASP A 513 -24.49 26.33 -9.84
C ASP A 513 -24.25 24.81 -10.03
N PRO A 514 -25.27 23.95 -10.18
CA PRO A 514 -25.11 22.52 -10.46
C PRO A 514 -24.29 22.25 -11.74
N SER A 515 -24.13 23.23 -12.63
CA SER A 515 -23.24 23.15 -13.79
C SER A 515 -21.73 23.09 -13.43
N SER A 516 -21.35 23.38 -12.18
CA SER A 516 -19.95 23.46 -11.72
C SER A 516 -19.35 22.14 -11.25
N VAL A 517 -20.15 21.06 -11.09
CA VAL A 517 -19.68 19.76 -10.62
C VAL A 517 -18.93 19.03 -11.73
N LYS A 518 -17.63 18.77 -11.51
CA LYS A 518 -16.74 18.13 -12.49
C LYS A 518 -16.67 16.62 -12.26
N VAL A 519 -16.67 15.85 -13.35
CA VAL A 519 -16.46 14.40 -13.31
C VAL A 519 -15.04 14.08 -12.81
N PRO A 520 -14.89 13.29 -11.74
CA PRO A 520 -13.58 12.89 -11.23
C PRO A 520 -12.78 12.08 -12.25
N ALA A 521 -11.46 12.30 -12.29
CA ALA A 521 -10.55 11.65 -13.24
C ALA A 521 -10.12 10.23 -12.78
N SER A 522 -11.05 9.41 -12.30
CA SER A 522 -10.75 8.10 -11.68
C SER A 522 -10.06 7.12 -12.62
N ALA A 523 -10.39 7.11 -13.91
CA ALA A 523 -9.69 6.30 -14.91
C ALA A 523 -8.19 6.62 -14.97
N HIS A 524 -7.80 7.89 -14.77
CA HIS A 524 -6.40 8.28 -14.73
C HIS A 524 -5.72 7.84 -13.42
N ILE A 525 -6.43 7.87 -12.29
CA ILE A 525 -5.93 7.33 -11.01
C ILE A 525 -5.60 5.85 -11.19
N ARG A 526 -6.55 5.06 -11.73
CA ARG A 526 -6.36 3.63 -12.02
C ARG A 526 -5.17 3.38 -12.92
N ARG A 527 -5.01 4.15 -14.00
CA ARG A 527 -3.85 4.04 -14.89
C ARG A 527 -2.52 4.21 -14.17
N HIS A 528 -2.41 5.22 -13.31
CA HIS A 528 -1.17 5.48 -12.58
C HIS A 528 -0.95 4.50 -11.43
N ALA A 529 -2.02 4.04 -10.77
CA ALA A 529 -1.96 2.95 -9.79
C ALA A 529 -1.51 1.65 -10.44
N ALA A 530 -2.05 1.28 -11.61
CA ALA A 530 -1.66 0.10 -12.36
C ALA A 530 -0.21 0.16 -12.83
N ARG A 531 0.28 1.34 -13.27
CA ARG A 531 1.71 1.56 -13.57
C ARG A 531 2.59 1.30 -12.35
N LEU A 532 2.26 1.87 -11.19
CA LEU A 532 3.03 1.66 -9.97
C LEU A 532 3.01 0.19 -9.55
N LEU A 533 1.84 -0.47 -9.64
CA LEU A 533 1.70 -1.89 -9.37
C LEU A 533 2.58 -2.74 -10.29
N THR A 534 2.64 -2.41 -11.59
CA THR A 534 3.50 -3.13 -12.54
C THR A 534 4.96 -3.05 -12.14
N ILE A 535 5.45 -1.88 -11.74
CA ILE A 535 6.82 -1.70 -11.24
C ILE A 535 7.04 -2.54 -9.97
N LEU A 536 6.11 -2.48 -9.02
CA LEU A 536 6.21 -3.19 -7.74
C LEU A 536 6.04 -4.71 -7.88
N SER A 537 5.32 -5.18 -8.91
CA SER A 537 5.09 -6.61 -9.19
C SER A 537 6.37 -7.37 -9.55
N LEU A 538 7.48 -6.67 -9.80
CA LEU A 538 8.80 -7.26 -9.97
C LEU A 538 9.44 -7.69 -8.63
N LEU A 539 8.89 -7.27 -7.48
CA LEU A 539 9.38 -7.64 -6.16
C LEU A 539 8.72 -8.95 -5.68
N PRO A 540 9.50 -9.97 -5.23
CA PRO A 540 8.94 -11.25 -4.79
C PRO A 540 7.89 -11.15 -3.67
N LYS A 541 8.09 -10.24 -2.70
CA LYS A 541 7.12 -10.02 -1.61
C LYS A 541 5.77 -9.50 -2.10
N VAL A 542 5.77 -8.69 -3.16
CA VAL A 542 4.55 -8.15 -3.77
C VAL A 542 3.83 -9.23 -4.56
N GLN A 543 4.57 -10.06 -5.29
CA GLN A 543 4.00 -11.18 -6.04
C GLN A 543 3.25 -12.15 -5.11
N LYS A 544 3.88 -12.56 -4.00
CA LYS A 544 3.24 -13.44 -3.00
C LYS A 544 1.97 -12.81 -2.41
N ALA A 545 2.02 -11.51 -2.10
CA ALA A 545 0.87 -10.79 -1.53
C ALA A 545 -0.31 -10.70 -2.50
N ILE A 546 -0.08 -10.37 -3.78
CA ILE A 546 -1.16 -10.25 -4.76
C ILE A 546 -1.68 -11.63 -5.19
N PHE A 547 -0.79 -12.62 -5.32
CA PHE A 547 -1.20 -13.98 -5.67
C PHE A 547 -2.17 -14.60 -4.66
N ALA A 548 -2.02 -14.26 -3.37
CA ALA A 548 -2.94 -14.67 -2.32
C ALA A 548 -4.31 -13.98 -2.39
N ASP A 549 -4.44 -12.86 -3.12
CA ASP A 549 -5.67 -12.10 -3.27
C ASP A 549 -6.37 -12.43 -4.60
N GLU A 550 -7.25 -13.43 -4.57
CA GLU A 550 -7.97 -13.90 -5.76
C GLU A 550 -8.84 -12.81 -6.39
N THR A 551 -9.41 -11.92 -5.59
CA THR A 551 -10.25 -10.83 -6.09
C THR A 551 -9.42 -9.80 -6.87
N TRP A 552 -8.20 -9.53 -6.42
CA TRP A 552 -7.28 -8.63 -7.11
C TRP A 552 -6.75 -9.26 -8.40
N CYS A 553 -6.37 -10.54 -8.37
CA CYS A 553 -5.97 -11.28 -9.57
C CYS A 553 -7.08 -11.30 -10.63
N LYS A 554 -8.33 -11.58 -10.22
CA LYS A 554 -9.50 -11.55 -11.12
C LYS A 554 -9.71 -10.17 -11.73
N TRP A 555 -9.66 -9.12 -10.90
CA TRP A 555 -9.81 -7.75 -11.38
C TRP A 555 -8.73 -7.39 -12.42
N LEU A 556 -7.48 -7.81 -12.21
CA LEU A 556 -6.40 -7.56 -13.18
C LEU A 556 -6.64 -8.29 -14.50
N ASP A 557 -7.17 -9.52 -14.48
CA ASP A 557 -7.45 -10.28 -15.70
C ASP A 557 -8.64 -9.68 -16.47
N ASP A 558 -9.70 -9.33 -15.76
CA ASP A 558 -10.87 -8.64 -16.34
C ASP A 558 -10.48 -7.27 -16.91
N CYS A 559 -9.61 -6.52 -16.22
CA CYS A 559 -9.07 -5.27 -16.73
C CYS A 559 -8.25 -5.50 -18.00
N ALA A 560 -7.37 -6.50 -18.03
CA ALA A 560 -6.55 -6.83 -19.20
C ALA A 560 -7.39 -7.22 -20.42
N ARG A 561 -8.57 -7.81 -20.22
CA ARG A 561 -9.51 -8.17 -21.30
C ARG A 561 -10.42 -7.02 -21.73
N GLY A 562 -10.43 -5.90 -20.99
CA GLY A 562 -11.34 -4.79 -21.24
C GLY A 562 -12.77 -5.05 -20.76
N ASN A 563 -12.97 -5.98 -19.82
CA ASN A 563 -14.28 -6.31 -19.26
C ASN A 563 -14.73 -5.33 -18.16
N ILE A 564 -13.85 -4.42 -17.71
CA ILE A 564 -14.14 -3.47 -16.64
C ILE A 564 -14.55 -2.11 -17.22
N SER A 565 -15.76 -1.68 -16.90
CA SER A 565 -16.28 -0.37 -17.29
C SER A 565 -15.40 0.77 -16.74
N GLY A 566 -15.07 1.73 -17.62
CA GLY A 566 -14.19 2.85 -17.28
C GLY A 566 -12.68 2.55 -17.29
N CYS A 567 -12.28 1.31 -17.59
CA CYS A 567 -10.87 0.87 -17.68
C CYS A 567 -10.45 0.40 -19.08
N ASN A 568 -11.08 0.94 -20.13
CA ASN A 568 -10.83 0.54 -21.51
C ASN A 568 -9.58 1.18 -22.13
N ASP A 569 -8.76 1.89 -21.35
CA ASP A 569 -7.56 2.51 -21.91
C ASP A 569 -6.45 1.47 -22.11
N PRO A 570 -5.82 1.39 -23.30
CA PRO A 570 -4.84 0.36 -23.62
C PRO A 570 -3.64 0.30 -22.66
N LYS A 571 -3.28 1.44 -22.03
CA LYS A 571 -2.19 1.50 -21.07
C LYS A 571 -2.54 0.73 -19.80
N THR A 572 -3.71 0.96 -19.22
CA THR A 572 -4.16 0.25 -18.01
C THR A 572 -4.31 -1.24 -18.27
N GLN A 573 -4.90 -1.64 -19.40
CA GLN A 573 -5.03 -3.06 -19.78
C GLN A 573 -3.66 -3.76 -19.87
N SER A 574 -2.69 -3.09 -20.52
CA SER A 574 -1.32 -3.57 -20.60
C SER A 574 -0.65 -3.71 -19.23
N TYR A 575 -0.78 -2.70 -18.36
CA TYR A 575 -0.21 -2.76 -17.01
C TYR A 575 -0.83 -3.89 -16.18
N ALA A 576 -2.14 -4.10 -16.29
CA ALA A 576 -2.83 -5.17 -15.59
C ALA A 576 -2.30 -6.56 -16.00
N ARG A 577 -2.17 -6.80 -17.31
CA ARG A 577 -1.60 -8.06 -17.82
C ARG A 577 -0.12 -8.22 -17.48
N ALA A 578 0.69 -7.17 -17.63
CA ALA A 578 2.10 -7.19 -17.25
C ALA A 578 2.28 -7.54 -15.76
N SER A 579 1.46 -6.94 -14.89
CA SER A 579 1.47 -7.24 -13.46
C SER A 579 1.15 -8.71 -13.19
N LEU A 580 0.12 -9.26 -13.84
CA LEU A 580 -0.21 -10.70 -13.72
C LEU A 580 0.94 -11.59 -14.19
N LEU A 581 1.49 -11.33 -15.37
CA LEU A 581 2.62 -12.11 -15.89
C LEU A 581 3.82 -12.10 -14.93
N ASN A 582 4.15 -10.94 -14.34
CA ASN A 582 5.19 -10.83 -13.32
C ASN A 582 4.85 -11.62 -12.05
N ILE A 583 3.58 -11.67 -11.63
CA ILE A 583 3.13 -12.39 -10.42
C ILE A 583 3.24 -13.91 -10.58
N TYR A 584 2.79 -14.45 -11.71
CA TYR A 584 2.80 -15.90 -11.98
C TYR A 584 4.20 -16.45 -12.31
N CYS A 585 5.16 -15.56 -12.51
CA CYS A 585 6.53 -15.85 -12.93
C CYS A 585 7.30 -16.77 -11.95
N ASN A 586 7.14 -16.57 -10.64
CA ASN A 586 7.92 -17.27 -9.61
C ASN A 586 7.40 -18.67 -9.23
N GLN A 587 6.24 -19.09 -9.75
CA GLN A 587 5.68 -20.42 -9.46
C GLN A 587 6.33 -21.54 -10.29
N GLN A 588 6.96 -21.21 -11.42
CA GLN A 588 7.64 -22.22 -12.24
C GLN A 588 8.91 -22.75 -11.56
N ASP A 589 9.62 -21.94 -10.77
CA ASP A 589 10.89 -22.31 -10.14
C ASP A 589 10.73 -23.09 -8.82
N GLU A 590 9.64 -22.89 -8.04
CA GLU A 590 9.44 -23.61 -6.76
C GLU A 590 9.06 -25.10 -6.95
N SER A 591 8.67 -25.52 -8.17
CA SER A 591 8.42 -26.93 -8.48
C SER A 591 9.68 -27.78 -8.72
N GLY A 592 10.88 -27.16 -8.74
CA GLY A 592 12.15 -27.84 -9.07
C GLY A 592 13.31 -27.66 -8.09
N ALA A 593 13.20 -26.85 -7.03
CA ALA A 593 14.36 -26.51 -6.19
C ALA A 593 14.48 -27.35 -4.92
N GLY A 594 15.19 -28.47 -5.01
CA GLY A 594 15.82 -29.12 -3.86
C GLY A 594 17.01 -28.31 -3.33
N ASN A 595 17.12 -28.24 -2.00
CA ASN A 595 18.17 -27.63 -1.16
C ASN A 595 19.49 -27.19 -1.84
N GLY A 596 19.82 -25.90 -1.70
CA GLY A 596 21.18 -25.39 -1.88
C GLY A 596 21.28 -23.89 -1.54
N GLY A 597 22.04 -23.54 -0.50
CA GLY A 597 22.10 -22.19 0.07
C GLY A 597 22.96 -21.17 -0.68
N SER A 598 22.58 -19.91 -0.47
CA SER A 598 23.31 -18.63 -0.61
C SER A 598 24.30 -18.44 -1.76
N SER A 599 23.90 -17.62 -2.73
CA SER A 599 24.75 -16.58 -3.35
C SER A 599 23.87 -15.55 -4.07
N LYS A 600 24.45 -14.36 -4.34
CA LYS A 600 23.83 -13.16 -4.91
C LYS A 600 22.86 -13.44 -6.09
N PRO A 601 21.86 -12.57 -6.35
CA PRO A 601 20.95 -12.75 -7.48
C PRO A 601 21.71 -12.48 -8.78
N ASP A 602 22.27 -13.52 -9.38
CA ASP A 602 22.72 -13.49 -10.76
C ASP A 602 21.51 -13.34 -11.69
N ILE A 603 21.57 -12.35 -12.57
CA ILE A 603 20.52 -11.96 -13.53
C ILE A 603 20.27 -13.04 -14.60
N SER A 604 21.02 -14.15 -14.61
CA SER A 604 21.05 -15.10 -15.72
C SER A 604 20.24 -16.39 -15.53
N ASN A 605 19.43 -16.55 -14.47
CA ASN A 605 18.80 -17.85 -14.20
C ASN A 605 17.33 -17.86 -13.73
N SER A 606 16.54 -16.81 -13.98
CA SER A 606 15.07 -16.94 -13.94
C SER A 606 14.55 -17.05 -15.37
N ASN A 607 14.04 -18.21 -15.76
CA ASN A 607 13.57 -18.52 -17.12
C ASN A 607 12.29 -17.76 -17.51
N CYS A 608 11.87 -16.79 -16.70
CA CYS A 608 10.59 -16.14 -16.81
C CYS A 608 10.73 -14.63 -17.13
N PRO A 609 10.01 -14.14 -18.17
CA PRO A 609 9.98 -12.74 -18.57
C PRO A 609 9.52 -11.76 -17.47
N ARG A 610 10.18 -10.61 -17.39
CA ARG A 610 9.89 -9.50 -16.48
C ARG A 610 9.47 -8.26 -17.27
N TYR A 611 8.23 -7.85 -17.10
CA TYR A 611 7.64 -6.71 -17.78
C TYR A 611 7.69 -5.46 -16.89
N GLY A 612 8.64 -4.57 -17.17
CA GLY A 612 8.80 -3.30 -16.46
C GLY A 612 8.03 -2.13 -17.09
N ASP A 613 8.17 -0.95 -16.47
CA ASP A 613 7.70 0.32 -17.07
C ASP A 613 8.34 0.53 -18.46
N MET A 614 7.71 1.35 -19.30
CA MET A 614 8.05 1.62 -20.72
C MET A 614 7.58 0.58 -21.75
N ILE A 615 7.34 -0.68 -21.38
CA ILE A 615 6.84 -1.72 -22.28
C ILE A 615 5.31 -1.80 -22.19
N PHE A 616 4.62 -1.67 -23.32
CA PHE A 616 3.19 -1.92 -23.40
C PHE A 616 2.89 -3.14 -24.28
N LEU A 617 2.06 -4.02 -23.76
CA LEU A 617 1.51 -5.18 -24.45
C LEU A 617 0.34 -4.71 -25.31
N ILE A 618 0.32 -5.12 -26.57
CA ILE A 618 -0.80 -4.88 -27.49
C ILE A 618 -1.74 -6.08 -27.43
N ASN A 619 -3.05 -5.81 -27.36
CA ASN A 619 -4.09 -6.81 -27.13
C ASN A 619 -3.79 -7.79 -25.98
N PRO A 620 -3.63 -7.29 -24.73
CA PRO A 620 -3.29 -8.12 -23.57
C PRO A 620 -4.33 -9.20 -23.22
N GLY A 621 -5.49 -9.24 -23.89
CA GLY A 621 -6.49 -10.30 -23.76
C GLY A 621 -6.26 -11.54 -24.64
N LEU A 622 -5.28 -11.52 -25.56
CA LEU A 622 -5.04 -12.65 -26.47
C LEU A 622 -4.52 -13.91 -25.74
N PRO A 623 -4.77 -15.13 -26.26
CA PRO A 623 -4.42 -16.38 -25.60
C PRO A 623 -2.94 -16.53 -25.22
N HIS A 624 -2.02 -16.02 -26.06
CA HIS A 624 -0.58 -16.09 -25.81
C HIS A 624 -0.10 -15.21 -24.64
N TRP A 625 -0.96 -14.34 -24.12
CA TRP A 625 -0.72 -13.57 -22.89
C TRP A 625 -1.33 -14.22 -21.64
N LYS A 626 -2.09 -15.32 -21.78
CA LYS A 626 -2.72 -15.96 -20.62
C LYS A 626 -1.66 -16.44 -19.63
N CYS A 627 -1.92 -16.20 -18.35
CA CYS A 627 -1.14 -16.80 -17.28
C CYS A 627 -1.53 -18.27 -17.13
N PRO A 628 -0.62 -19.16 -16.67
CA PRO A 628 -0.97 -20.53 -16.32
C PRO A 628 -2.11 -20.52 -15.30
N GLU A 629 -3.20 -21.24 -15.58
CA GLU A 629 -4.32 -21.35 -14.65
C GLU A 629 -3.91 -22.22 -13.45
N LYS A 630 -4.46 -21.95 -12.25
CA LYS A 630 -4.32 -22.83 -11.08
C LYS A 630 -4.90 -24.21 -11.47
N GLU A 631 -4.06 -25.20 -11.76
CA GLU A 631 -4.53 -26.58 -11.76
C GLU A 631 -4.93 -26.92 -10.31
N HIS A 632 -6.22 -26.79 -10.01
CA HIS A 632 -6.79 -27.43 -8.84
C HIS A 632 -6.56 -28.93 -9.01
N GLN A 633 -5.63 -29.49 -8.24
CA GLN A 633 -5.67 -30.90 -7.85
C GLN A 633 -6.94 -31.12 -7.02
N SER A 634 -8.11 -31.09 -7.66
CA SER A 634 -9.25 -31.83 -7.12
C SER A 634 -8.88 -33.29 -7.31
N GLY A 635 -8.43 -33.93 -6.24
CA GLY A 635 -8.30 -35.37 -6.21
C GLY A 635 -9.63 -35.98 -6.64
N LYS A 636 -9.70 -36.42 -7.90
CA LYS A 636 -10.67 -37.45 -8.29
C LYS A 636 -10.27 -38.68 -7.50
N LYS A 637 -10.87 -38.85 -6.33
CA LYS A 637 -11.00 -40.17 -5.73
C LYS A 637 -11.70 -41.03 -6.78
N ASN A 638 -10.94 -41.98 -7.31
CA ASN A 638 -11.50 -43.16 -7.94
C ASN A 638 -12.36 -43.85 -6.88
N GLU A 639 -13.68 -43.67 -6.96
CA GLU A 639 -14.61 -44.66 -6.42
C GLU A 639 -15.23 -45.38 -7.61
N SER A 640 -14.67 -46.55 -7.86
CA SER A 640 -15.23 -47.59 -8.70
C SER A 640 -16.43 -48.23 -8.01
N SER A 641 -17.56 -48.27 -8.73
CA SER A 641 -18.61 -49.32 -8.74
C SER A 641 -19.29 -49.70 -7.42
N ILE A 642 -20.63 -49.57 -7.39
CA ILE A 642 -21.59 -50.69 -7.23
C ILE A 642 -22.95 -50.24 -7.80
N GLU A 643 -23.65 -51.21 -8.36
CA GLU A 643 -24.88 -51.22 -9.16
C GLU A 643 -26.15 -50.68 -8.46
N GLY A 644 -27.16 -50.32 -9.26
CA GLY A 644 -28.54 -50.10 -8.80
C GLY A 644 -29.47 -49.47 -9.84
N GLU A 645 -30.38 -50.28 -10.37
CA GLU A 645 -31.36 -50.10 -11.46
C GLU A 645 -32.32 -48.88 -11.46
N ALA A 646 -32.66 -48.47 -12.70
CA ALA A 646 -33.97 -48.17 -13.29
C ALA A 646 -34.93 -47.11 -12.67
N THR A 647 -35.36 -46.13 -13.49
CA THR A 647 -36.65 -46.15 -14.22
C THR A 647 -36.97 -44.82 -14.92
N ASN A 648 -37.81 -44.96 -15.95
CA ASN A 648 -38.22 -44.03 -17.01
C ASN A 648 -39.10 -42.84 -16.60
N ALA A 649 -39.08 -41.77 -17.42
CA ALA A 649 -40.23 -41.13 -18.12
C ALA A 649 -39.77 -39.73 -18.62
N ALA A 650 -39.74 -39.41 -19.93
CA ALA A 650 -40.90 -39.09 -20.80
C ALA A 650 -41.74 -37.94 -20.19
N ASP A 651 -42.17 -36.87 -20.84
CA ASP A 651 -42.25 -36.45 -22.24
C ASP A 651 -42.90 -35.06 -22.16
N THR A 652 -42.44 -34.02 -22.86
CA THR A 652 -43.37 -33.05 -23.46
C THR A 652 -42.68 -32.22 -24.55
N VAL A 653 -43.25 -32.33 -25.73
CA VAL A 653 -42.89 -31.69 -27.00
C VAL A 653 -44.01 -30.72 -27.39
N ARG A 654 -43.67 -29.74 -28.26
CA ARG A 654 -44.48 -28.77 -29.04
C ARG A 654 -44.57 -27.35 -28.43
N ASP A 655 -44.34 -26.27 -29.17
CA ASP A 655 -44.70 -26.02 -30.57
C ASP A 655 -43.63 -25.31 -31.43
N HIS A 656 -43.65 -25.67 -32.72
CA HIS A 656 -42.98 -25.02 -33.85
C HIS A 656 -43.94 -24.02 -34.53
N VAL A 657 -43.44 -22.85 -34.92
CA VAL A 657 -43.86 -22.16 -36.16
C VAL A 657 -42.61 -21.67 -36.89
N VAL A 658 -42.55 -21.99 -38.18
CA VAL A 658 -41.46 -21.87 -39.17
C VAL A 658 -41.80 -20.68 -40.10
N ASP A 659 -40.86 -19.81 -40.48
CA ASP A 659 -40.11 -19.73 -41.77
C ASP A 659 -39.49 -18.30 -41.81
N ALA A 660 -38.44 -17.90 -42.52
CA ALA A 660 -37.29 -18.36 -43.31
C ALA A 660 -36.63 -17.01 -43.75
N SER A 661 -35.34 -16.77 -44.01
CA SER A 661 -34.18 -17.53 -44.47
C SER A 661 -32.93 -16.67 -44.20
N ASP A 662 -31.77 -17.27 -43.93
CA ASP A 662 -30.56 -17.11 -44.76
C ASP A 662 -29.36 -17.86 -44.18
N LEU A 663 -28.70 -18.60 -45.07
CA LEU A 663 -27.61 -19.53 -44.83
C LEU A 663 -26.27 -18.78 -44.69
N SER A 664 -25.56 -18.98 -43.58
CA SER A 664 -24.09 -19.06 -43.61
C SER A 664 -23.60 -20.02 -42.54
N SER A 665 -22.84 -21.02 -42.98
CA SER A 665 -22.39 -22.18 -42.24
C SER A 665 -21.34 -21.83 -41.19
N SER A 666 -21.70 -21.91 -39.91
CA SER A 666 -20.80 -21.99 -38.77
C SER A 666 -20.26 -23.41 -38.64
N MET A 667 -18.96 -23.60 -38.85
CA MET A 667 -18.24 -24.79 -38.41
C MET A 667 -17.67 -24.50 -37.02
N ASP A 668 -18.24 -25.16 -36.01
CA ASP A 668 -17.73 -25.22 -34.64
C ASP A 668 -16.32 -25.83 -34.59
N PRO A 669 -15.41 -25.32 -33.74
CA PRO A 669 -14.26 -26.08 -33.28
C PRO A 669 -14.41 -26.35 -31.77
N SER A 670 -15.05 -27.46 -31.42
CA SER A 670 -14.95 -28.05 -30.08
C SER A 670 -14.48 -29.49 -30.17
N SER A 671 -13.15 -29.68 -30.23
CA SER A 671 -12.42 -30.87 -29.73
C SER A 671 -10.96 -30.83 -30.18
N SER A 672 -10.17 -30.00 -29.50
CA SER A 672 -8.72 -30.19 -29.39
C SER A 672 -8.29 -29.54 -28.10
N GLY A 673 -7.76 -30.32 -27.15
CA GLY A 673 -7.27 -29.83 -25.87
C GLY A 673 -6.34 -28.63 -26.07
N SER A 674 -6.58 -27.56 -25.31
CA SER A 674 -5.83 -26.31 -25.46
C SER A 674 -4.38 -26.48 -25.02
N ARG A 675 -3.52 -26.90 -25.94
CA ARG A 675 -2.12 -26.49 -25.88
C ARG A 675 -2.13 -24.97 -26.13
N VAL A 676 -1.80 -24.18 -25.11
CA VAL A 676 -1.48 -22.76 -25.29
C VAL A 676 -0.36 -22.73 -26.32
N HIS A 677 -0.63 -22.29 -27.54
CA HIS A 677 0.41 -22.19 -28.56
C HIS A 677 1.43 -21.14 -28.09
N ASP A 678 2.67 -21.56 -27.91
CA ASP A 678 3.77 -20.64 -27.68
C ASP A 678 3.86 -19.66 -28.86
N PRO A 679 4.03 -18.35 -28.60
CA PRO A 679 4.04 -17.35 -29.66
C PRO A 679 5.30 -17.50 -30.53
N GLU A 680 5.11 -17.42 -31.85
CA GLU A 680 6.16 -17.73 -32.83
C GLU A 680 7.22 -16.64 -32.98
N PHE A 681 6.84 -15.37 -32.81
CA PHE A 681 7.74 -14.22 -32.96
C PHE A 681 7.20 -12.97 -32.23
N ASP A 682 8.07 -11.98 -32.05
CA ASP A 682 7.76 -10.69 -31.44
C ASP A 682 7.76 -9.56 -32.48
N VAL A 683 6.77 -8.66 -32.40
CA VAL A 683 6.74 -7.40 -33.17
C VAL A 683 6.79 -6.21 -32.23
N ILE A 684 7.77 -5.31 -32.43
CA ILE A 684 8.06 -4.24 -31.49
C ILE A 684 7.99 -2.88 -32.17
N PHE A 685 7.10 -2.03 -31.68
CA PHE A 685 6.84 -0.70 -32.21
C PHE A 685 7.60 0.38 -31.43
N LEU A 686 8.44 1.15 -32.14
CA LEU A 686 9.20 2.29 -31.58
C LEU A 686 8.86 3.61 -32.28
N HIS A 687 8.25 4.52 -31.53
CA HIS A 687 7.86 5.84 -32.03
C HIS A 687 9.07 6.77 -32.22
N GLY A 688 8.91 7.87 -32.98
CA GLY A 688 9.91 8.92 -33.12
C GLY A 688 9.73 10.10 -32.14
N LEU A 689 10.40 11.22 -32.42
CA LEU A 689 10.28 12.47 -31.65
C LEU A 689 8.83 12.99 -31.64
N ARG A 690 8.33 13.44 -30.47
CA ARG A 690 6.91 13.83 -30.22
C ARG A 690 5.88 12.72 -30.47
N GLY A 691 6.35 11.53 -30.78
CA GLY A 691 5.52 10.35 -30.91
C GLY A 691 5.06 9.86 -29.55
N GLY A 692 4.27 8.81 -29.57
CA GLY A 692 3.89 8.08 -28.36
C GLY A 692 3.53 6.65 -28.70
N PRO A 693 3.58 5.75 -27.71
CA PRO A 693 3.41 4.30 -27.92
C PRO A 693 2.14 3.94 -28.70
N PHE A 694 1.03 4.66 -28.48
CA PHE A 694 -0.23 4.40 -29.18
C PHE A 694 -0.57 5.47 -30.21
N LYS A 695 0.01 6.67 -30.10
CA LYS A 695 -0.34 7.83 -30.94
C LYS A 695 0.28 7.75 -32.32
N THR A 696 1.49 7.22 -32.41
CA THR A 696 2.25 7.14 -33.66
C THR A 696 1.59 6.21 -34.66
N TRP A 697 1.00 5.12 -34.20
CA TRP A 697 0.49 4.03 -35.04
C TRP A 697 -1.04 4.06 -35.19
N ARG A 698 -1.61 5.25 -35.32
CA ARG A 698 -3.05 5.40 -35.60
C ARG A 698 -3.31 5.53 -37.08
N ILE A 699 -4.52 5.19 -37.49
CA ILE A 699 -5.02 5.55 -38.82
C ILE A 699 -5.06 7.08 -38.93
N ALA A 700 -4.63 7.60 -40.07
CA ALA A 700 -4.77 9.01 -40.40
C ALA A 700 -6.05 9.26 -41.21
N GLU A 701 -6.60 10.47 -41.12
CA GLU A 701 -7.69 10.91 -41.98
C GLU A 701 -7.18 11.38 -43.36
N ASP A 702 -5.94 11.88 -43.42
CA ASP A 702 -5.28 12.39 -44.62
C ASP A 702 -3.77 12.05 -44.57
N LYS A 703 -3.14 11.94 -45.74
CA LYS A 703 -1.68 11.76 -45.91
C LYS A 703 -0.88 13.04 -45.65
N SER A 704 -1.53 14.21 -45.71
CA SER A 704 -0.88 15.50 -45.50
C SER A 704 -1.47 16.28 -44.32
N SER A 705 -0.60 16.84 -43.48
CA SER A 705 -1.02 17.68 -42.35
C SER A 705 -1.42 19.07 -42.84
N THR A 706 -2.73 19.33 -42.87
CA THR A 706 -3.36 20.57 -43.37
C THR A 706 -3.66 21.60 -42.28
N LYS A 707 -3.97 21.17 -41.04
CA LYS A 707 -4.26 22.08 -39.91
C LYS A 707 -3.26 21.90 -38.77
N SER A 708 -2.74 23.02 -38.25
CA SER A 708 -1.93 23.05 -37.04
C SER A 708 -2.84 23.03 -35.82
N GLY A 709 -2.99 21.85 -35.22
CA GLY A 709 -3.33 21.79 -33.80
C GLY A 709 -2.04 21.96 -33.03
N LEU A 710 -1.86 23.09 -32.34
CA LEU A 710 -0.75 23.33 -31.40
C LEU A 710 -0.41 22.05 -30.62
N VAL A 711 0.81 21.61 -30.84
CA VAL A 711 1.31 20.24 -30.70
C VAL A 711 1.59 19.84 -29.24
N GLU A 712 0.72 20.23 -28.30
CA GLU A 712 0.81 19.79 -26.89
C GLU A 712 -0.53 19.39 -26.25
N LYS A 713 -1.69 19.67 -26.87
CA LYS A 713 -3.00 19.32 -26.28
C LYS A 713 -3.62 18.00 -26.76
N ILE A 714 -3.00 17.33 -27.73
CA ILE A 714 -3.62 16.17 -28.41
C ILE A 714 -3.65 14.91 -27.51
N ASP A 715 -2.80 14.78 -26.50
CA ASP A 715 -2.86 13.63 -25.59
C ASP A 715 -4.14 13.59 -24.73
N GLN A 716 -4.86 14.73 -24.57
CA GLN A 716 -6.14 14.79 -23.85
C GLN A 716 -7.36 14.46 -24.73
N GLU A 717 -7.30 14.72 -26.05
CA GLU A 717 -8.41 14.43 -26.99
C GLU A 717 -8.23 13.14 -27.79
N ALA A 718 -7.02 12.56 -27.82
CA ALA A 718 -6.71 11.32 -28.55
C ALA A 718 -7.44 10.06 -28.03
N GLY A 719 -8.36 10.19 -27.08
CA GLY A 719 -9.23 9.10 -26.65
C GLY A 719 -10.45 8.84 -27.55
N LYS A 720 -10.80 9.71 -28.50
CA LYS A 720 -12.15 9.66 -29.12
C LYS A 720 -12.25 9.33 -30.63
N LEU A 721 -11.21 9.45 -31.47
CA LEU A 721 -11.45 9.53 -32.93
C LEU A 721 -10.51 8.75 -33.89
N GLY A 722 -9.62 7.86 -33.45
CA GLY A 722 -8.77 7.13 -34.42
C GLY A 722 -8.30 5.75 -33.98
N THR A 723 -8.56 4.75 -34.83
CA THR A 723 -8.16 3.34 -34.73
C THR A 723 -6.65 3.19 -34.59
N PHE A 724 -6.22 2.33 -33.67
CA PHE A 724 -4.82 1.93 -33.47
C PHE A 724 -4.55 0.64 -34.26
N TRP A 725 -4.01 0.81 -35.48
CA TRP A 725 -3.93 -0.27 -36.48
C TRP A 725 -3.09 -1.51 -36.06
N PRO A 726 -2.04 -1.42 -35.22
CA PRO A 726 -1.35 -2.62 -34.74
C PRO A 726 -2.25 -3.58 -33.97
N SER A 727 -3.19 -3.02 -33.19
CA SER A 727 -4.13 -3.79 -32.36
C SER A 727 -5.30 -4.31 -33.18
N GLU A 728 -5.87 -3.49 -34.06
CA GLU A 728 -7.10 -3.84 -34.78
C GLU A 728 -6.85 -4.61 -36.07
N TRP A 729 -5.76 -4.33 -36.78
CA TRP A 729 -5.48 -4.94 -38.08
C TRP A 729 -4.38 -5.98 -37.99
N LEU A 730 -3.20 -5.58 -37.51
CA LEU A 730 -2.02 -6.46 -37.55
C LEU A 730 -2.16 -7.67 -36.62
N SER A 731 -2.72 -7.48 -35.43
CA SER A 731 -2.95 -8.59 -34.49
C SER A 731 -3.93 -9.65 -35.03
N ASN A 732 -4.85 -9.26 -35.91
CA ASN A 732 -5.74 -10.21 -36.58
C ASN A 732 -5.04 -10.97 -37.72
N ASP A 733 -4.05 -10.35 -38.38
CA ASP A 733 -3.24 -11.03 -39.39
C ASP A 733 -2.21 -11.99 -38.79
N PHE A 734 -1.75 -11.71 -37.56
CA PHE A 734 -0.74 -12.48 -36.83
C PHE A 734 -1.16 -12.74 -35.37
N PRO A 735 -2.20 -13.56 -35.13
CA PRO A 735 -2.71 -13.84 -33.78
C PRO A 735 -1.70 -14.56 -32.86
N GLN A 736 -0.70 -15.20 -33.47
CA GLN A 736 0.38 -15.92 -32.79
C GLN A 736 1.62 -15.07 -32.49
N ALA A 737 1.64 -13.80 -32.93
CA ALA A 737 2.73 -12.88 -32.64
C ALA A 737 2.47 -12.11 -31.35
N ARG A 738 3.48 -12.02 -30.48
CA ARG A 738 3.41 -11.05 -29.38
C ARG A 738 3.73 -9.68 -29.92
N MET A 739 2.92 -8.70 -29.57
CA MET A 739 3.11 -7.33 -30.04
C MET A 739 3.34 -6.39 -28.87
N PHE A 740 4.36 -5.56 -29.01
CA PHE A 740 4.76 -4.59 -28.00
C PHE A 740 4.86 -3.20 -28.60
N THR A 741 4.50 -2.17 -27.84
CA THR A 741 4.90 -0.80 -28.15
C THR A 741 5.64 -0.18 -26.99
N LEU A 742 6.69 0.57 -27.30
CA LEU A 742 7.56 1.14 -26.28
C LEU A 742 7.27 2.63 -26.06
N LYS A 743 7.46 3.08 -24.82
CA LYS A 743 7.42 4.51 -24.45
C LYS A 743 8.78 4.92 -23.94
N TYR A 744 9.29 6.01 -24.47
CA TYR A 744 10.50 6.65 -23.95
C TYR A 744 10.42 8.16 -24.13
N LYS A 745 11.24 8.91 -23.39
CA LYS A 745 11.17 10.38 -23.39
C LYS A 745 11.79 10.92 -24.68
N THR A 746 11.00 11.67 -25.45
CA THR A 746 11.42 12.23 -26.74
C THR A 746 11.03 13.70 -26.86
N ASN A 747 11.87 14.61 -26.34
CA ASN A 747 11.62 16.06 -26.41
C ASN A 747 12.35 16.68 -27.61
N LEU A 748 11.70 17.64 -28.29
CA LEU A 748 12.34 18.39 -29.38
C LEU A 748 13.28 19.48 -28.90
N THR A 749 12.92 20.15 -27.81
CA THR A 749 13.66 21.30 -27.34
C THR A 749 14.09 21.11 -25.89
N GLU A 750 15.21 21.73 -25.51
CA GLU A 750 15.62 21.81 -24.10
C GLU A 750 14.54 22.46 -23.22
N TRP A 751 13.75 23.37 -23.81
CA TRP A 751 12.65 24.07 -23.13
C TRP A 751 11.45 23.16 -22.84
N SER A 752 11.17 22.17 -23.71
CA SER A 752 10.24 21.07 -23.42
C SER A 752 10.84 20.00 -22.49
N GLY A 753 12.07 20.21 -22.00
CA GLY A 753 12.82 19.39 -21.04
C GLY A 753 14.00 18.64 -21.67
N ALA A 754 14.99 18.25 -20.86
CA ALA A 754 16.14 17.46 -21.34
C ALA A 754 15.70 16.06 -21.84
N SER A 755 16.07 15.73 -23.08
CA SER A 755 16.10 14.36 -23.61
C SER A 755 17.45 13.72 -23.24
N LEU A 756 17.44 12.43 -22.91
CA LEU A 756 18.68 11.68 -22.71
C LEU A 756 19.39 11.47 -24.06
N PRO A 757 20.72 11.33 -24.09
CA PRO A 757 21.47 10.93 -25.29
C PRO A 757 20.94 9.63 -25.89
N LEU A 758 21.12 9.42 -27.20
CA LEU A 758 20.61 8.24 -27.90
C LEU A 758 21.12 6.94 -27.26
N GLN A 759 22.38 6.93 -26.82
CA GLN A 759 23.00 5.81 -26.13
C GLN A 759 22.32 5.47 -24.81
N GLU A 760 22.01 6.46 -23.98
CA GLU A 760 21.36 6.26 -22.68
C GLU A 760 19.93 5.74 -22.86
N VAL A 761 19.16 6.34 -23.78
CA VAL A 761 17.81 5.87 -24.13
C VAL A 761 17.83 4.41 -24.59
N SER A 762 18.74 4.08 -25.50
CA SER A 762 18.86 2.74 -26.08
C SER A 762 19.31 1.72 -25.03
N SER A 763 20.18 2.11 -24.10
CA SER A 763 20.63 1.26 -22.99
C SER A 763 19.46 0.87 -22.08
N MET A 764 18.67 1.85 -21.65
CA MET A 764 17.50 1.59 -20.80
C MET A 764 16.49 0.70 -21.52
N ILE A 765 16.22 0.94 -22.81
CA ILE A 765 15.29 0.11 -23.57
C ILE A 765 15.82 -1.31 -23.73
N LEU A 766 17.11 -1.48 -24.07
CA LEU A 766 17.75 -2.80 -24.21
C LEU A 766 17.59 -3.65 -22.95
N GLU A 767 17.87 -3.09 -21.77
CA GLU A 767 17.71 -3.77 -20.48
C GLU A 767 16.27 -4.26 -20.27
N LYS A 768 15.27 -3.42 -20.56
CA LYS A 768 13.85 -3.80 -20.42
C LYS A 768 13.44 -4.86 -21.45
N LEU A 769 13.92 -4.77 -22.70
CA LEU A 769 13.63 -5.74 -23.75
C LEU A 769 14.14 -7.13 -23.37
N VAL A 770 15.42 -7.23 -23.00
CA VAL A 770 16.02 -8.50 -22.58
C VAL A 770 15.32 -9.06 -21.35
N SER A 771 15.01 -8.20 -20.37
CA SER A 771 14.25 -8.62 -19.17
C SER A 771 12.88 -9.20 -19.52
N ALA A 772 12.22 -8.67 -20.55
CA ALA A 772 10.92 -9.15 -21.04
C ALA A 772 11.01 -10.41 -21.94
N GLY A 773 12.17 -11.05 -22.03
CA GLY A 773 12.40 -12.23 -22.87
C GLY A 773 12.32 -11.93 -24.37
N ILE A 774 12.58 -10.67 -24.76
CA ILE A 774 12.63 -10.28 -26.17
C ILE A 774 14.01 -10.63 -26.72
N GLY A 775 14.02 -11.33 -27.85
CA GLY A 775 15.22 -11.94 -28.41
C GLY A 775 15.35 -13.44 -28.13
N ASP A 776 14.51 -14.02 -27.26
CA ASP A 776 14.43 -15.49 -27.12
C ASP A 776 13.72 -16.17 -28.30
N ARG A 777 13.01 -15.37 -29.11
CA ARG A 777 12.36 -15.78 -30.36
C ARG A 777 12.62 -14.71 -31.43
N PRO A 778 12.32 -14.99 -32.71
CA PRO A 778 12.47 -14.01 -33.78
C PRO A 778 11.79 -12.68 -33.46
N VAL A 779 12.47 -11.57 -33.75
CA VAL A 779 12.02 -10.21 -33.46
C VAL A 779 11.94 -9.40 -34.75
N VAL A 780 10.83 -8.68 -34.95
CA VAL A 780 10.70 -7.67 -35.99
C VAL A 780 10.45 -6.30 -35.36
N PHE A 781 11.32 -5.35 -35.66
CA PHE A 781 11.16 -3.97 -35.20
C PHE A 781 10.40 -3.14 -36.23
N VAL A 782 9.37 -2.43 -35.81
CA VAL A 782 8.64 -1.45 -36.62
C VAL A 782 8.88 -0.07 -36.03
N THR A 783 9.50 0.82 -36.82
CA THR A 783 10.08 2.05 -36.28
C THR A 783 9.65 3.27 -37.08
N HIS A 784 9.50 4.40 -36.40
CA HIS A 784 9.25 5.69 -37.02
C HIS A 784 10.35 6.68 -36.67
N SER A 785 10.90 7.36 -37.67
CA SER A 785 11.85 8.45 -37.51
C SER A 785 13.02 8.08 -36.58
N MET A 786 13.26 8.87 -35.52
CA MET A 786 14.30 8.63 -34.52
C MET A 786 14.23 7.22 -33.90
N GLY A 787 13.05 6.59 -33.83
CA GLY A 787 12.89 5.23 -33.31
C GLY A 787 13.72 4.20 -34.06
N GLY A 788 13.96 4.41 -35.37
CA GLY A 788 14.84 3.53 -36.16
C GLY A 788 16.30 3.61 -35.75
N LEU A 789 16.76 4.80 -35.38
CA LEU A 789 18.11 5.00 -34.86
C LEU A 789 18.29 4.44 -33.45
N VAL A 790 17.24 4.50 -32.63
CA VAL A 790 17.19 3.82 -31.33
C VAL A 790 17.38 2.32 -31.51
N VAL A 791 16.66 1.67 -32.45
CA VAL A 791 16.85 0.23 -32.72
C VAL A 791 18.26 -0.09 -33.20
N LYS A 792 18.83 0.70 -34.13
CA LYS A 792 20.22 0.49 -34.57
C LYS A 792 21.20 0.59 -33.39
N GLN A 793 21.01 1.55 -32.51
CA GLN A 793 21.84 1.72 -31.31
C GLN A 793 21.64 0.60 -30.29
N ILE A 794 20.41 0.07 -30.13
CA ILE A 794 20.11 -1.11 -29.31
C ILE A 794 20.88 -2.32 -29.85
N LEU A 795 20.83 -2.60 -31.15
CA LEU A 795 21.54 -3.75 -31.75
C LEU A 795 23.05 -3.60 -31.67
N HIS A 796 23.56 -2.38 -31.82
CA HIS A 796 24.98 -2.07 -31.64
C HIS A 796 25.44 -2.37 -30.22
N LYS A 797 24.72 -1.84 -29.23
CA LYS A 797 25.01 -2.08 -27.81
C LYS A 797 24.83 -3.55 -27.42
N ALA A 798 23.78 -4.21 -27.91
CA ALA A 798 23.54 -5.63 -27.66
C ALA A 798 24.71 -6.49 -28.17
N LYS A 799 25.30 -6.14 -29.32
CA LYS A 799 26.50 -6.82 -29.84
C LYS A 799 27.74 -6.55 -28.98
N GLU A 800 27.92 -5.33 -28.50
CA GLU A 800 29.03 -4.99 -27.58
C GLU A 800 28.91 -5.75 -26.25
N GLU A 801 27.70 -5.87 -25.72
CA GLU A 801 27.39 -6.59 -24.47
C GLU A 801 27.22 -8.11 -24.66
N LYS A 802 27.46 -8.64 -25.87
CA LYS A 802 27.35 -10.07 -26.24
C LYS A 802 25.97 -10.68 -25.96
N LEU A 803 24.92 -9.88 -26.14
CA LEU A 803 23.52 -10.31 -26.08
C LEU A 803 23.11 -10.94 -27.42
N ASP A 804 23.80 -12.04 -27.77
CA ASP A 804 23.74 -12.67 -29.09
C ASP A 804 22.34 -13.13 -29.48
N LYS A 805 21.52 -13.55 -28.50
CA LYS A 805 20.12 -13.93 -28.71
C LYS A 805 19.34 -12.82 -29.40
N LEU A 806 19.38 -11.59 -28.87
CA LEU A 806 18.66 -10.45 -29.44
C LEU A 806 19.19 -10.09 -30.82
N VAL A 807 20.51 -10.06 -30.99
CA VAL A 807 21.14 -9.69 -32.27
C VAL A 807 20.84 -10.72 -33.36
N ASN A 808 20.98 -12.01 -33.06
CA ASN A 808 20.81 -13.10 -34.03
C ASN A 808 19.34 -13.41 -34.33
N ASN A 809 18.43 -13.19 -33.37
CA ASN A 809 17.00 -13.40 -33.58
C ASN A 809 16.29 -12.14 -34.10
N THR A 810 16.96 -11.01 -34.29
CA THR A 810 16.35 -9.89 -35.00
C THR A 810 16.21 -10.26 -36.48
N ALA A 811 15.03 -10.67 -36.91
CA ALA A 811 14.77 -11.17 -38.25
C ALA A 811 14.49 -10.04 -39.25
N GLY A 812 13.96 -8.90 -38.77
CA GLY A 812 13.68 -7.78 -39.66
C GLY A 812 13.52 -6.43 -38.98
N VAL A 813 13.71 -5.36 -39.76
CA VAL A 813 13.44 -3.98 -39.33
C VAL A 813 12.70 -3.20 -40.41
N ILE A 814 11.58 -2.58 -40.02
CA ILE A 814 10.78 -1.67 -40.84
C ILE A 814 11.06 -0.23 -40.39
N PHE A 815 11.46 0.62 -41.33
CA PHE A 815 11.79 2.03 -41.09
C PHE A 815 10.81 2.96 -41.81
N TYR A 816 9.94 3.65 -41.06
CA TYR A 816 9.15 4.76 -41.59
C TYR A 816 9.89 6.09 -41.39
N SER A 817 10.30 6.75 -42.49
CA SER A 817 10.99 8.04 -42.50
C SER A 817 12.20 8.07 -41.53
N CYS A 818 13.02 7.02 -41.47
CA CYS A 818 14.17 6.97 -40.57
C CYS A 818 15.35 7.79 -41.13
N PRO A 819 15.90 8.78 -40.40
CA PRO A 819 17.02 9.59 -40.88
C PRO A 819 18.36 8.85 -40.74
N HIS A 820 18.63 7.86 -41.59
CA HIS A 820 19.82 7.01 -41.49
C HIS A 820 21.14 7.78 -41.64
N PHE A 821 21.14 8.89 -42.37
CA PHE A 821 22.32 9.73 -42.61
C PHE A 821 22.14 11.16 -42.10
N GLY A 822 21.13 11.40 -41.26
CA GLY A 822 20.80 12.71 -40.68
C GLY A 822 19.47 13.28 -41.18
N SER A 823 19.06 14.42 -40.65
CA SER A 823 17.80 15.08 -41.03
C SER A 823 17.98 16.57 -41.23
N LYS A 824 17.24 17.16 -42.17
CA LYS A 824 17.27 18.62 -42.43
C LYS A 824 16.86 19.42 -41.18
N LEU A 825 15.99 18.83 -40.35
CA LEU A 825 15.58 19.41 -39.08
C LEU A 825 16.74 19.50 -38.07
N ALA A 826 17.65 18.51 -38.03
CA ALA A 826 18.80 18.52 -37.13
C ALA A 826 19.93 19.47 -37.59
N ASP A 827 20.01 19.74 -38.90
CA ASP A 827 21.01 20.61 -39.51
C ASP A 827 20.71 22.11 -39.39
N MET A 828 19.53 22.47 -38.89
CA MET A 828 19.09 23.87 -38.81
C MET A 828 20.03 24.74 -37.94
N PRO A 829 20.43 25.95 -38.41
CA PRO A 829 21.35 26.81 -37.68
C PRO A 829 20.82 27.23 -36.30
N TRP A 830 21.65 27.06 -35.28
CA TRP A 830 21.35 27.34 -33.87
C TRP A 830 20.97 28.80 -33.55
N ARG A 831 21.12 29.73 -34.50
CA ARG A 831 20.85 31.18 -34.34
C ARG A 831 19.46 31.61 -34.82
N MET A 832 18.63 30.72 -35.35
CA MET A 832 17.33 31.04 -35.97
C MET A 832 16.13 31.18 -35.02
N GLY A 833 16.34 31.38 -33.72
CA GLY A 833 15.31 31.97 -32.87
C GLY A 833 15.39 31.55 -31.42
N LEU A 834 15.06 32.47 -30.52
CA LEU A 834 14.88 32.28 -29.08
C LEU A 834 13.84 31.19 -28.69
N VAL A 835 13.36 30.37 -29.63
CA VAL A 835 12.21 29.46 -29.52
C VAL A 835 12.57 27.97 -29.77
N LEU A 836 13.69 27.66 -30.45
CA LEU A 836 14.06 26.28 -30.82
C LEU A 836 15.52 25.97 -30.44
N ARG A 837 15.79 25.66 -29.16
CA ARG A 837 17.05 25.00 -28.75
C ARG A 837 16.87 23.48 -28.86
N PRO A 838 17.47 22.78 -29.85
CA PRO A 838 17.31 21.33 -29.98
C PRO A 838 17.88 20.60 -28.77
N ALA A 839 17.21 19.54 -28.30
CA ALA A 839 17.74 18.71 -27.21
C ALA A 839 19.09 18.05 -27.60
N PRO A 840 19.99 17.70 -26.66
CA PRO A 840 21.28 17.08 -26.95
C PRO A 840 21.19 15.85 -27.85
N SER A 841 20.12 15.05 -27.70
CA SER A 841 19.81 13.89 -28.54
C SER A 841 19.65 14.22 -30.02
N ILE A 842 19.35 15.47 -30.39
CA ILE A 842 19.21 15.96 -31.78
C ILE A 842 20.57 16.38 -32.36
N GLY A 843 21.53 16.76 -31.52
CA GLY A 843 22.89 17.10 -31.96
C GLY A 843 23.62 15.90 -32.60
N GLU A 844 23.35 14.69 -32.10
CA GLU A 844 23.88 13.42 -32.64
C GLU A 844 23.24 13.02 -34.00
N LEU A 845 22.09 13.64 -34.33
CA LEU A 845 21.29 13.37 -35.53
C LEU A 845 21.62 14.26 -36.73
N ARG A 846 22.65 15.10 -36.61
CA ARG A 846 23.11 15.97 -37.71
C ARG A 846 23.64 15.15 -38.88
N SER A 847 23.42 15.66 -40.08
CA SER A 847 23.95 15.07 -41.30
C SER A 847 25.47 15.03 -41.25
N GLY A 848 26.05 13.90 -41.66
CA GLY A 848 27.50 13.65 -41.59
C GLY A 848 28.01 13.16 -40.23
N SER A 849 27.14 12.83 -39.26
CA SER A 849 27.55 12.21 -38.00
C SER A 849 28.21 10.84 -38.23
N PRO A 850 29.48 10.63 -37.80
CA PRO A 850 30.16 9.33 -37.92
C PRO A 850 29.41 8.21 -37.20
N ARG A 851 28.70 8.53 -36.11
CA ARG A 851 27.93 7.55 -35.35
C ARG A 851 26.77 6.98 -36.16
N LEU A 852 26.08 7.80 -36.96
CA LEU A 852 24.98 7.32 -37.81
C LEU A 852 25.48 6.34 -38.89
N VAL A 853 26.66 6.61 -39.44
CA VAL A 853 27.33 5.72 -40.40
C VAL A 853 27.68 4.39 -39.75
N GLU A 854 28.31 4.41 -38.58
CA GLU A 854 28.64 3.20 -37.82
C GLU A 854 27.42 2.34 -37.50
N LEU A 855 26.34 2.97 -37.03
CA LEU A 855 25.05 2.31 -36.76
C LEU A 855 24.43 1.70 -38.03
N ASN A 856 24.55 2.39 -39.17
CA ASN A 856 24.07 1.86 -40.45
C ASN A 856 24.93 0.69 -40.95
N ASP A 857 26.25 0.76 -40.79
CA ASP A 857 27.18 -0.27 -41.24
C ASP A 857 27.02 -1.58 -40.48
N LEU A 858 26.73 -1.53 -39.18
CA LEU A 858 26.39 -2.73 -38.42
C LEU A 858 25.16 -3.43 -39.01
N LEU A 859 24.09 -2.69 -39.26
CA LEU A 859 22.87 -3.27 -39.81
C LEU A 859 23.10 -3.79 -41.24
N ARG A 860 23.91 -3.09 -42.05
CA ARG A 860 24.36 -3.53 -43.37
C ARG A 860 25.10 -4.88 -43.30
N GLN A 861 25.96 -5.06 -42.30
CA GLN A 861 26.67 -6.33 -42.09
C GLN A 861 25.71 -7.46 -41.72
N LEU A 862 24.73 -7.21 -40.85
CA LEU A 862 23.71 -8.21 -40.48
C LEU A 862 22.84 -8.60 -41.68
N HIS A 863 22.43 -7.63 -42.49
CA HIS A 863 21.69 -7.87 -43.72
C HIS A 863 22.50 -8.66 -44.76
N LYS A 864 23.78 -8.32 -44.98
CA LYS A 864 24.66 -9.07 -45.89
C LYS A 864 24.86 -10.53 -45.47
N LYS A 865 24.74 -10.83 -44.17
CA LYS A 865 24.78 -12.20 -43.64
C LYS A 865 23.45 -12.94 -43.75
N GLY A 866 22.38 -12.29 -44.21
CA GLY A 866 21.03 -12.87 -44.27
C GLY A 866 20.38 -13.05 -42.90
N ILE A 867 20.85 -12.33 -41.87
CA ILE A 867 20.29 -12.41 -40.51
C ILE A 867 19.08 -11.48 -40.37
N VAL A 868 19.19 -10.26 -40.92
CA VAL A 868 18.16 -9.20 -40.80
C VAL A 868 17.73 -8.73 -42.19
N GLU A 869 16.44 -8.80 -42.49
CA GLU A 869 15.86 -8.13 -43.66
C GLU A 869 15.45 -6.69 -43.33
N VAL A 870 15.47 -5.79 -44.31
CA VAL A 870 15.13 -4.38 -44.10
C VAL A 870 14.13 -3.87 -45.12
N LEU A 871 13.10 -3.19 -44.63
CA LEU A 871 12.11 -2.43 -45.42
C LEU A 871 12.12 -0.97 -44.97
N SER A 872 12.28 -0.04 -45.90
CA SER A 872 12.26 1.41 -45.64
C SER A 872 11.13 2.10 -46.40
N PHE A 873 10.47 3.05 -45.74
CA PHE A 873 9.49 3.95 -46.33
C PHE A 873 10.01 5.38 -46.29
N CYS A 874 9.86 6.13 -47.38
CA CYS A 874 10.21 7.56 -47.43
C CYS A 874 8.99 8.45 -47.65
N GLU A 875 9.01 9.63 -47.04
CA GLU A 875 8.03 10.71 -47.27
C GLU A 875 8.31 11.48 -48.56
N THR A 876 7.30 12.19 -49.06
CA THR A 876 7.44 13.06 -50.25
C THR A 876 6.84 14.46 -50.06
N LYS A 877 6.30 14.78 -48.87
CA LYS A 877 5.69 16.07 -48.56
C LYS A 877 6.32 16.72 -47.33
N VAL A 878 6.35 18.05 -47.36
CA VAL A 878 6.82 18.88 -46.25
C VAL A 878 5.87 18.84 -45.06
N THR A 879 6.42 18.79 -43.86
CA THR A 879 5.69 18.73 -42.59
C THR A 879 5.67 20.10 -41.91
N PRO A 880 4.55 20.57 -41.34
CA PRO A 880 4.51 21.80 -40.55
C PRO A 880 5.25 21.64 -39.22
N ILE A 881 6.21 22.52 -38.94
CA ILE A 881 7.08 22.46 -37.74
C ILE A 881 6.64 23.47 -36.66
N VAL A 882 6.35 24.71 -37.06
CA VAL A 882 5.88 25.81 -36.18
C VAL A 882 4.88 26.68 -36.94
N GLU A 883 3.82 27.14 -36.28
CA GLU A 883 2.88 28.14 -36.82
C GLU A 883 3.05 29.48 -36.10
N GLY A 884 3.14 30.57 -36.85
CA GLY A 884 3.17 31.95 -36.37
C GLY A 884 1.79 32.60 -36.37
N TYR A 885 1.67 33.77 -35.73
CA TYR A 885 0.43 34.56 -35.74
C TYR A 885 -0.02 34.86 -37.18
N GLY A 886 -1.30 34.64 -37.48
CA GLY A 886 -1.89 34.90 -38.80
C GLY A 886 -1.95 33.69 -39.76
N GLY A 887 -1.76 32.45 -39.26
CA GLY A 887 -1.89 31.22 -40.06
C GLY A 887 -0.67 30.88 -40.91
N TRP A 888 0.48 31.53 -40.66
CA TRP A 888 1.74 31.18 -41.32
C TRP A 888 2.37 29.95 -40.68
N ALA A 889 2.63 28.89 -41.44
CA ALA A 889 3.31 27.69 -40.94
C ALA A 889 4.67 27.47 -41.63
N PHE A 890 5.73 27.36 -40.84
CA PHE A 890 7.04 26.93 -41.33
C PHE A 890 6.98 25.43 -41.64
N ARG A 891 7.08 25.08 -42.93
CA ARG A 891 7.03 23.70 -43.43
C ARG A 891 8.38 23.26 -43.96
N MET A 892 8.77 22.03 -43.66
CA MET A 892 10.03 21.45 -44.11
C MET A 892 9.89 19.95 -44.37
N GLU A 893 10.59 19.43 -45.38
CA GLU A 893 10.86 18.00 -45.51
C GLU A 893 11.81 17.57 -44.39
N ILE A 894 11.37 16.67 -43.51
CA ILE A 894 12.13 16.34 -42.30
C ILE A 894 13.24 15.39 -42.67
N VAL A 895 12.92 14.32 -43.39
CA VAL A 895 13.87 13.30 -43.81
C VAL A 895 13.84 13.16 -45.33
N PRO A 896 14.89 13.61 -46.02
CA PRO A 896 14.95 13.48 -47.47
C PRO A 896 15.20 12.01 -47.86
N ILE A 897 14.83 11.64 -49.09
CA ILE A 897 14.89 10.26 -49.58
C ILE A 897 16.30 9.64 -49.48
N GLU A 898 17.35 10.44 -49.68
CA GLU A 898 18.74 10.00 -49.59
C GLU A 898 19.13 9.60 -48.16
N SER A 899 18.42 10.11 -47.16
CA SER A 899 18.60 9.73 -45.76
C SER A 899 17.62 8.64 -45.31
N ALA A 900 16.41 8.60 -45.89
CA ALA A 900 15.40 7.59 -45.58
C ALA A 900 15.77 6.18 -46.05
N TYR A 901 16.57 6.06 -47.11
CA TYR A 901 17.08 4.78 -47.61
C TYR A 901 18.47 4.47 -47.03
N PRO A 902 18.68 3.34 -46.32
CA PRO A 902 19.97 3.02 -45.71
C PRO A 902 21.04 2.53 -46.71
N GLY A 903 20.67 2.36 -47.99
CA GLY A 903 21.55 1.85 -49.05
C GLY A 903 21.53 0.32 -49.21
N PHE A 904 20.56 -0.36 -48.60
CA PHE A 904 20.30 -1.80 -48.70
C PHE A 904 18.86 -2.11 -48.26
N GLY A 905 18.34 -3.28 -48.59
CA GLY A 905 16.94 -3.66 -48.34
C GLY A 905 15.96 -3.10 -49.38
N GLU A 906 14.68 -3.22 -49.09
CA GLU A 906 13.59 -2.75 -49.95
C GLU A 906 13.21 -1.29 -49.60
N LEU A 907 12.87 -0.47 -50.60
CA LEU A 907 12.45 0.93 -50.43
C LEU A 907 11.08 1.18 -51.06
N VAL A 908 10.17 1.74 -50.29
CA VAL A 908 8.83 2.15 -50.72
C VAL A 908 8.71 3.67 -50.61
N VAL A 909 8.38 4.31 -51.72
CA VAL A 909 8.14 5.76 -51.77
C VAL A 909 6.66 6.04 -51.51
N LEU A 910 6.34 6.70 -50.41
CA LEU A 910 4.95 7.04 -50.06
C LEU A 910 4.55 8.36 -50.70
N GLU A 911 3.94 8.28 -51.87
CA GLU A 911 3.47 9.46 -52.59
C GLU A 911 2.52 10.31 -51.75
N SER A 912 2.65 11.63 -51.91
CA SER A 912 1.83 12.65 -51.26
C SER A 912 1.72 12.55 -49.73
N THR A 913 2.68 11.88 -49.08
CA THR A 913 2.67 11.65 -47.63
C THR A 913 3.73 12.47 -46.92
N ASP A 914 3.36 13.06 -45.78
CA ASP A 914 4.28 13.80 -44.90
C ASP A 914 4.94 12.89 -43.84
N HIS A 915 5.88 13.45 -43.08
CA HIS A 915 6.67 12.71 -42.08
C HIS A 915 5.84 12.11 -40.96
N ILE A 916 4.75 12.78 -40.57
CA ILE A 916 3.93 12.37 -39.41
C ILE A 916 2.97 11.25 -39.82
N ASN A 917 2.49 11.27 -41.05
CA ASN A 917 1.50 10.31 -41.56
C ASN A 917 2.14 9.14 -42.34
N SER A 918 3.47 9.12 -42.52
CA SER A 918 4.16 8.01 -43.20
C SER A 918 3.94 6.64 -42.55
N CYS A 919 3.81 6.59 -41.22
CA CYS A 919 3.48 5.37 -40.46
C CYS A 919 1.99 5.20 -40.13
N LYS A 920 1.13 6.01 -40.73
CA LYS A 920 -0.32 6.08 -40.47
C LYS A 920 -1.10 5.74 -41.74
N PRO A 921 -1.41 4.47 -41.98
CA PRO A 921 -2.21 4.07 -43.14
C PRO A 921 -3.59 4.73 -43.09
N LEU A 922 -4.15 5.09 -44.25
CA LEU A 922 -5.55 5.54 -44.38
C LEU A 922 -6.53 4.37 -44.35
N SER A 923 -6.12 3.22 -44.90
CA SER A 923 -6.91 2.00 -45.03
C SER A 923 -6.01 0.77 -45.05
N ARG A 924 -6.61 -0.43 -45.02
CA ARG A 924 -5.86 -1.69 -45.18
C ARG A 924 -5.24 -1.89 -46.56
N SER A 925 -5.63 -1.09 -47.56
CA SER A 925 -5.07 -1.11 -48.92
C SER A 925 -3.98 -0.05 -49.12
N ASP A 926 -3.65 0.72 -48.09
CA ASP A 926 -2.63 1.75 -48.14
C ASP A 926 -1.22 1.13 -48.26
N PRO A 927 -0.36 1.61 -49.19
CA PRO A 927 1.00 1.10 -49.35
C PRO A 927 1.80 1.06 -48.05
N SER A 928 1.58 2.01 -47.13
CA SER A 928 2.30 2.03 -45.86
C SER A 928 1.99 0.83 -44.97
N TYR A 929 0.84 0.17 -45.15
CA TYR A 929 0.46 -1.03 -44.41
C TYR A 929 0.56 -2.31 -45.25
N THR A 930 0.17 -2.29 -46.53
CA THR A 930 0.22 -3.49 -47.39
C THR A 930 1.64 -4.02 -47.56
N GLU A 931 2.61 -3.14 -47.79
CA GLU A 931 4.02 -3.51 -47.95
C GLU A 931 4.61 -4.03 -46.63
N ALA A 932 4.26 -3.40 -45.51
CA ALA A 932 4.67 -3.86 -44.18
C ALA A 932 4.09 -5.24 -43.85
N LEU A 933 2.83 -5.47 -44.19
CA LEU A 933 2.16 -6.76 -44.02
C LEU A 933 2.80 -7.85 -44.90
N GLN A 934 3.09 -7.55 -46.17
CA GLN A 934 3.76 -8.48 -47.08
C GLN A 934 5.17 -8.83 -46.60
N PHE A 935 5.92 -7.84 -46.11
CA PHE A 935 7.23 -8.05 -45.50
C PHE A 935 7.16 -8.96 -44.26
N LEU A 936 6.20 -8.71 -43.36
CA LEU A 936 6.00 -9.57 -42.19
C LEU A 936 5.59 -11.00 -42.57
N ARG A 937 4.75 -11.18 -43.58
CA ARG A 937 4.38 -12.51 -44.11
C ARG A 937 5.58 -13.24 -44.70
N LYS A 938 6.43 -12.54 -45.46
CA LYS A 938 7.70 -13.06 -46.01
C LYS A 938 8.56 -13.60 -44.86
N LEU A 939 8.77 -12.80 -43.81
CA LEU A 939 9.57 -13.21 -42.64
C LEU A 939 8.96 -14.39 -41.89
N SER A 940 7.68 -14.35 -41.56
CA SER A 940 6.98 -15.46 -40.88
C SER A 940 7.09 -16.78 -41.67
N SER A 941 7.00 -16.73 -43.00
CA SER A 941 7.18 -17.91 -43.86
C SER A 941 8.61 -18.46 -43.87
N GLN A 942 9.62 -17.61 -43.69
CA GLN A 942 11.01 -18.02 -43.59
C GLN A 942 11.29 -18.66 -42.23
N LEU A 943 10.77 -18.07 -41.15
CA LEU A 943 10.93 -18.53 -39.78
C LEU A 943 10.30 -19.91 -39.54
N SER A 944 9.11 -20.14 -40.08
CA SER A 944 8.44 -21.45 -40.03
C SER A 944 9.24 -22.54 -40.76
N ARG A 945 9.82 -22.23 -41.92
CA ARG A 945 10.67 -23.19 -42.68
C ARG A 945 11.97 -23.54 -41.96
N SER A 946 12.56 -22.61 -41.21
CA SER A 946 13.75 -22.90 -40.40
C SER A 946 13.45 -23.83 -39.23
N ASN A 947 12.30 -23.68 -38.56
CA ASN A 947 11.93 -24.55 -37.43
C ASN A 947 11.69 -26.01 -37.87
N VAL A 948 11.05 -26.23 -39.03
CA VAL A 948 10.80 -27.58 -39.57
C VAL A 948 12.10 -28.32 -39.93
N LYS A 949 13.16 -27.60 -40.34
CA LYS A 949 14.48 -28.21 -40.63
C LYS A 949 15.24 -28.64 -39.38
N VAL A 950 14.98 -28.02 -38.22
CA VAL A 950 15.64 -28.37 -36.96
C VAL A 950 14.99 -29.61 -36.34
N GLU A 951 13.66 -29.72 -36.38
CA GLU A 951 12.95 -30.91 -35.86
C GLU A 951 13.19 -32.17 -36.70
N SER A 952 13.30 -32.04 -38.04
CA SER A 952 13.59 -33.18 -38.92
C SER A 952 15.01 -33.72 -38.80
N GLY A 953 15.98 -32.93 -38.31
CA GLY A 953 17.36 -33.37 -38.06
C GLY A 953 17.61 -34.00 -36.68
N MET A 954 16.60 -34.01 -35.80
CA MET A 954 16.68 -34.65 -34.47
C MET A 954 16.14 -36.09 -34.46
N HIS A 955 15.63 -36.57 -35.59
CA HIS A 955 15.10 -37.92 -35.78
C HIS A 955 15.96 -38.82 -36.70
N ASP A 956 17.11 -38.35 -37.16
CA ASP A 956 18.08 -39.12 -37.95
C ASP A 956 19.33 -39.52 -37.15
#